data_AF-A0A3N5F3J7-F1
#
_entry.id   AF-A0A3N5F3J7-F1
#
_cell.length_a   1.000
_cell.length_b   1.000
_cell.length_c   1.000
_cell.angle_alpha   90.00
_cell.angle_beta   90.00
_cell.angle_gamma   90.00
#
_symmetry.space_group_name_H-M   'P 1'
#
loop_
_entity.id
_entity.type
_entity.pdbx_description
1 polymer ?
#
loop_
_entity_poly.entity_id
_entity_poly.type
_entity_poly.pdbx_seq_one_letter_code
_entity_poly.pdbx_strand_id
1 'polypeptide(L)'
;MAIKKKDSPSLAAPATTKASKKPRISAKTATREKPALKPSSPFPIVGIGASAGGLAAFEAFFSGMPANSDPGMAFILVQHLAPDHKSLLTDLIQRYTRMQVFEVEDGMAVQPNCAYIIPPARDMAFLNGTLQLLEPSAPRGQRLPIDFFFRSLAQDQHERAICIVLSGTGSDGTVGVQAIKAEGGMVMAQTPDTTEFDGMPSSAIGTGLVDYELSPADMPAQLMAYVDHAFRKPPLPADAATHQTENALKKIFILLRAHTGHDFSQYKLNTTNRRIARRMAVHQIETIEGYIKHLQQTPTEIESLFRELLIGVTRFFRDPEAFKVLEEQVIPRIFAEKPAGAVIRAWSTGCSTGEEAYSLAILLKEHLEILKKNYKVQVFATDIDNRAISTARAGLYPASIAEDLTQERLDRFFTTEPGGGAYRIHKSIRDMLIFSEQDVIKDPPFSKLDLISCRNLLIYIGSDLQKKLISLFHYALNPNGFLLLGTSETVGQGSELFVSLNRKAKLYQRKEDFHGAQHTALGQLLPPLNQTGVRYQQTIGQAVGTGKLSLRELTEQTLLQQVAPTGALVNSQGDVLYLHGRTGMYLEPPPGLTGINNILQMAREGLRQDLTMALHKAVRQKEIVHCTGLRVKTNGDYTQVNLTIRPVLTGPGATTEDPLYLIILEEVAPLKPPDGDNSPTSDGVDRLTSTVHIASLRQELLAKDEYLQTANEELKS
;
A
#
# COMPACT_ATOMS: atom_id res chain seq x y z
N MET A 1 57.15 57.45 3.95
CA MET A 1 57.95 58.69 3.79
C MET A 1 57.74 59.26 2.38
N ALA A 2 57.92 60.56 2.20
CA ALA A 2 57.75 61.41 0.99
C ALA A 2 57.59 60.78 -0.43
N ILE A 3 56.36 60.85 -0.96
CA ILE A 3 55.90 61.50 -2.22
C ILE A 3 56.93 61.80 -3.35
N LYS A 4 56.63 61.33 -4.58
CA LYS A 4 56.65 62.05 -5.89
C LYS A 4 55.91 61.18 -6.94
N LYS A 5 54.74 61.54 -7.49
CA LYS A 5 54.37 62.56 -8.53
C LYS A 5 54.95 62.33 -9.95
N LYS A 6 54.03 62.01 -10.88
CA LYS A 6 53.81 62.63 -12.23
C LYS A 6 54.94 62.57 -13.30
N ASP A 7 54.69 62.56 -14.61
CA ASP A 7 53.47 62.65 -15.44
C ASP A 7 53.68 61.91 -16.80
N SER A 8 52.61 61.67 -17.57
CA SER A 8 52.65 61.23 -18.99
C SER A 8 52.68 62.42 -19.97
N PRO A 9 53.06 62.22 -21.26
CA PRO A 9 52.03 62.10 -22.30
C PRO A 9 52.39 61.10 -23.43
N SER A 10 51.96 61.33 -24.69
CA SER A 10 51.69 60.27 -25.69
C SER A 10 52.07 60.59 -27.15
N LEU A 11 51.92 59.57 -28.02
CA LEU A 11 51.73 59.61 -29.49
C LEU A 11 52.88 60.08 -30.42
N ALA A 12 53.39 59.14 -31.22
CA ALA A 12 53.88 59.41 -32.59
C ALA A 12 53.89 58.14 -33.47
N ALA A 13 53.33 58.24 -34.68
CA ALA A 13 53.53 57.33 -35.84
C ALA A 13 53.19 58.15 -37.10
N PRO A 14 53.91 58.01 -38.24
CA PRO A 14 53.46 57.08 -39.29
C PRO A 14 54.58 56.54 -40.24
N ALA A 15 54.17 55.83 -41.31
CA ALA A 15 54.90 55.62 -42.60
C ALA A 15 56.18 54.73 -42.58
N THR A 16 56.71 54.11 -43.65
CA THR A 16 56.27 53.57 -44.99
C THR A 16 57.47 52.78 -45.56
N THR A 17 57.47 51.81 -46.51
CA THR A 17 56.50 50.97 -47.26
C THR A 17 57.28 49.80 -47.95
N LYS A 18 56.57 48.93 -48.72
CA LYS A 18 57.04 47.97 -49.76
C LYS A 18 57.47 46.55 -49.35
N ALA A 19 56.61 45.59 -49.70
CA ALA A 19 56.97 44.43 -50.53
C ALA A 19 55.72 43.90 -51.24
N SER A 20 55.77 43.63 -52.56
CA SER A 20 54.68 42.91 -53.25
C SER A 20 55.08 42.39 -54.64
N LYS A 21 54.79 41.11 -54.91
CA LYS A 21 54.16 40.64 -56.17
C LYS A 21 53.69 39.17 -56.04
N LYS A 22 52.44 38.95 -56.47
CA LYS A 22 51.73 37.66 -56.55
C LYS A 22 52.11 36.91 -57.85
N PRO A 23 51.64 35.68 -58.08
CA PRO A 23 50.31 35.53 -58.71
C PRO A 23 49.32 34.64 -57.93
N ARG A 24 48.04 34.63 -58.35
CA ARG A 24 46.89 34.05 -57.62
C ARG A 24 45.68 33.81 -58.56
N ILE A 25 45.30 32.56 -58.80
CA ILE A 25 44.04 32.11 -59.45
C ILE A 25 43.69 30.76 -58.78
N SER A 26 42.86 30.67 -57.73
CA SER A 26 41.40 30.85 -57.60
C SER A 26 40.56 29.64 -58.07
N ALA A 27 40.06 28.87 -57.11
CA ALA A 27 38.91 27.96 -57.24
C ALA A 27 38.02 28.10 -55.98
N LYS A 28 36.73 27.79 -56.10
CA LYS A 28 35.76 27.88 -54.98
C LYS A 28 35.67 26.54 -54.25
N THR A 29 35.64 26.57 -52.93
CA THR A 29 35.14 25.45 -52.11
C THR A 29 34.06 25.99 -51.19
N ALA A 30 32.85 25.45 -51.26
CA ALA A 30 31.75 25.91 -50.42
C ALA A 30 31.94 25.44 -48.97
N THR A 31 31.77 26.36 -48.02
CA THR A 31 31.56 26.01 -46.61
C THR A 31 30.21 25.29 -46.49
N ARG A 32 30.26 23.96 -46.56
CA ARG A 32 29.09 23.10 -46.33
C ARG A 32 28.81 23.11 -44.82
N GLU A 33 27.98 24.05 -44.38
CA GLU A 33 27.49 24.10 -43.00
C GLU A 33 26.94 22.72 -42.62
N LYS A 34 27.32 22.20 -41.44
CA LYS A 34 26.66 21.02 -40.88
C LYS A 34 25.19 21.42 -40.69
N PRO A 35 24.22 20.73 -41.30
CA PRO A 35 22.82 21.06 -41.06
C PRO A 35 22.54 20.87 -39.57
N ALA A 36 21.97 21.89 -38.93
CA ALA A 36 21.47 21.76 -37.57
C ALA A 36 20.46 20.60 -37.57
N LEU A 37 20.75 19.55 -36.79
CA LEU A 37 19.88 18.40 -36.66
C LEU A 37 18.51 18.89 -36.19
N LYS A 38 17.48 18.69 -37.01
CA LYS A 38 16.10 18.84 -36.56
C LYS A 38 15.93 17.90 -35.36
N PRO A 39 15.20 18.29 -34.30
CA PRO A 39 14.84 17.34 -33.26
C PRO A 39 14.13 16.16 -33.91
N SER A 40 14.67 14.97 -33.73
CA SER A 40 14.03 13.72 -34.14
C SER A 40 12.68 13.61 -33.45
N SER A 41 11.69 13.06 -34.15
CA SER A 41 10.45 12.65 -33.48
C SER A 41 10.79 11.65 -32.37
N PRO A 42 10.19 11.75 -31.17
CA PRO A 42 10.52 10.86 -30.06
C PRO A 42 10.23 9.40 -30.43
N PHE A 43 11.19 8.52 -30.15
CA PHE A 43 11.19 7.11 -30.49
C PHE A 43 11.45 6.24 -29.23
N PRO A 44 11.06 4.95 -29.21
CA PRO A 44 11.29 4.09 -28.05
C PRO A 44 12.76 3.68 -27.90
N ILE A 45 13.19 3.50 -26.66
CA ILE A 45 14.58 3.22 -26.31
C ILE A 45 14.64 1.94 -25.47
N VAL A 46 15.40 0.96 -25.97
CA VAL A 46 15.43 -0.43 -25.50
C VAL A 46 16.75 -0.69 -24.78
N GLY A 47 16.72 -0.73 -23.45
CA GLY A 47 17.85 -1.21 -22.65
C GLY A 47 17.86 -2.74 -22.59
N ILE A 48 18.95 -3.38 -23.03
CA ILE A 48 19.12 -4.82 -22.96
C ILE A 48 20.21 -5.13 -21.94
N GLY A 49 19.83 -5.77 -20.83
CA GLY A 49 20.72 -6.15 -19.74
C GLY A 49 21.10 -7.62 -19.81
N ALA A 50 22.39 -7.93 -19.72
CA ALA A 50 22.88 -9.31 -19.70
C ALA A 50 24.17 -9.46 -18.86
N SER A 51 24.49 -10.69 -18.47
CA SER A 51 25.73 -10.98 -17.72
C SER A 51 26.37 -12.27 -18.27
N ALA A 52 26.58 -13.29 -17.42
CA ALA A 52 27.04 -14.61 -17.83
C ALA A 52 26.08 -15.26 -18.87
N GLY A 53 26.65 -15.78 -19.96
CA GLY A 53 25.90 -16.27 -21.12
C GLY A 53 25.22 -15.20 -22.00
N GLY A 54 25.34 -13.92 -21.64
CA GLY A 54 24.69 -12.82 -22.35
C GLY A 54 25.04 -12.69 -23.84
N LEU A 55 26.24 -13.14 -24.25
CA LEU A 55 26.69 -13.06 -25.65
C LEU A 55 25.81 -13.88 -26.60
N ALA A 56 25.49 -15.13 -26.25
CA ALA A 56 24.64 -15.99 -27.07
C ALA A 56 23.20 -15.45 -27.14
N ALA A 57 22.71 -14.86 -26.04
CA ALA A 57 21.39 -14.21 -26.02
C ALA A 57 21.35 -12.94 -26.89
N PHE A 58 22.40 -12.11 -26.90
CA PHE A 58 22.51 -10.99 -27.84
C PHE A 58 22.61 -11.46 -29.30
N GLU A 59 23.40 -12.49 -29.59
CA GLU A 59 23.54 -13.07 -30.94
C GLU A 59 22.19 -13.55 -31.49
N ALA A 60 21.45 -14.31 -30.68
CA ALA A 60 20.09 -14.76 -31.02
C ALA A 60 19.11 -13.58 -31.21
N PHE A 61 19.15 -12.57 -30.33
CA PHE A 61 18.30 -11.38 -30.44
C PHE A 61 18.55 -10.58 -31.73
N PHE A 62 19.80 -10.25 -32.05
CA PHE A 62 20.07 -9.49 -33.27
C PHE A 62 19.87 -10.32 -34.54
N SER A 63 20.12 -11.63 -34.49
CA SER A 63 19.80 -12.55 -35.60
C SER A 63 18.28 -12.69 -35.86
N GLY A 64 17.44 -12.52 -34.83
CA GLY A 64 15.98 -12.52 -34.94
C GLY A 64 15.37 -11.24 -35.51
N MET A 65 16.16 -10.19 -35.76
CA MET A 65 15.65 -8.90 -36.29
C MET A 65 15.05 -9.04 -37.69
N PRO A 66 13.79 -8.63 -37.93
CA PRO A 66 13.14 -8.72 -39.23
C PRO A 66 13.90 -8.01 -40.37
N ALA A 67 14.44 -8.80 -41.29
CA ALA A 67 15.37 -8.35 -42.33
C ALA A 67 14.82 -7.36 -43.38
N ASN A 68 13.55 -6.97 -43.31
CA ASN A 68 12.85 -6.16 -44.31
C ASN A 68 12.31 -4.82 -43.78
N SER A 69 12.57 -4.49 -42.52
CA SER A 69 11.97 -3.32 -41.85
C SER A 69 12.91 -2.76 -40.78
N ASP A 70 13.13 -1.45 -40.79
CA ASP A 70 13.82 -0.76 -39.72
C ASP A 70 12.99 -0.82 -38.41
N PRO A 71 13.63 -1.02 -37.24
CA PRO A 71 12.91 -1.18 -35.97
C PRO A 71 12.28 0.12 -35.44
N GLY A 72 12.74 1.30 -35.86
CA GLY A 72 12.26 2.60 -35.35
C GLY A 72 12.63 2.87 -33.88
N MET A 73 13.60 2.12 -33.35
CA MET A 73 14.02 2.11 -31.94
C MET A 73 15.54 2.24 -31.84
N ALA A 74 16.05 2.62 -30.67
CA ALA A 74 17.47 2.49 -30.33
C ALA A 74 17.69 1.38 -29.29
N PHE A 75 18.80 0.67 -29.40
CA PHE A 75 19.15 -0.45 -28.52
C PHE A 75 20.41 -0.11 -27.73
N ILE A 76 20.39 -0.25 -26.41
CA ILE A 76 21.54 -0.02 -25.54
C ILE A 76 21.84 -1.29 -24.75
N LEU A 77 22.98 -1.91 -25.06
CA LEU A 77 23.46 -3.13 -24.43
C LEU A 77 24.27 -2.77 -23.19
N VAL A 78 23.78 -3.20 -22.03
CA VAL A 78 24.49 -3.13 -20.75
C VAL A 78 24.90 -4.54 -20.36
N GLN A 79 26.21 -4.82 -20.43
CA GLN A 79 26.77 -6.09 -19.98
C GLN A 79 27.78 -5.86 -18.86
N HIS A 80 27.75 -6.71 -17.84
CA HIS A 80 28.75 -6.70 -16.76
C HIS A 80 30.10 -7.27 -17.26
N LEU A 81 30.82 -6.49 -18.07
CA LEU A 81 32.09 -6.86 -18.70
C LEU A 81 33.26 -6.92 -17.71
N ALA A 82 34.15 -7.90 -17.90
CA ALA A 82 35.49 -7.89 -17.31
C ALA A 82 36.36 -6.81 -17.99
N PRO A 83 37.24 -6.10 -17.26
CA PRO A 83 37.98 -4.95 -17.78
C PRO A 83 39.11 -5.33 -18.76
N ASP A 84 39.62 -6.55 -18.66
CA ASP A 84 40.89 -6.97 -19.27
C ASP A 84 40.71 -7.42 -20.74
N HIS A 85 39.46 -7.47 -21.22
CA HIS A 85 39.12 -7.70 -22.62
C HIS A 85 38.72 -6.38 -23.28
N LYS A 86 39.32 -6.08 -24.43
CA LYS A 86 38.74 -5.11 -25.38
C LYS A 86 37.32 -5.57 -25.75
N SER A 87 36.40 -4.62 -25.97
CA SER A 87 35.00 -4.92 -26.30
C SER A 87 34.84 -5.50 -27.71
N LEU A 88 35.18 -6.78 -27.85
CA LEU A 88 34.88 -7.58 -29.06
C LEU A 88 33.36 -7.68 -29.30
N LEU A 89 32.52 -7.34 -28.32
CA LEU A 89 31.07 -7.29 -28.46
C LEU A 89 30.65 -6.38 -29.62
N THR A 90 31.31 -5.24 -29.82
CA THR A 90 31.04 -4.33 -30.96
C THR A 90 31.30 -5.02 -32.30
N ASP A 91 32.46 -5.66 -32.45
CA ASP A 91 32.85 -6.42 -33.66
C ASP A 91 32.05 -7.72 -33.87
N LEU A 92 31.39 -8.23 -32.82
CA LEU A 92 30.54 -9.42 -32.87
C LEU A 92 29.11 -9.02 -33.26
N ILE A 93 28.45 -8.14 -32.51
CA ILE A 93 27.06 -7.71 -32.77
C ILE A 93 26.91 -7.09 -34.16
N GLN A 94 27.91 -6.36 -34.65
CA GLN A 94 27.90 -5.77 -36.00
C GLN A 94 27.82 -6.82 -37.14
N ARG A 95 28.07 -8.11 -36.87
CA ARG A 95 27.90 -9.22 -37.83
C ARG A 95 26.45 -9.70 -37.92
N TYR A 96 25.69 -9.56 -36.85
CA TYR A 96 24.33 -10.08 -36.70
C TYR A 96 23.26 -8.99 -36.91
N THR A 97 23.64 -7.71 -36.99
CA THR A 97 22.72 -6.62 -37.31
C THR A 97 23.18 -5.76 -38.48
N ARG A 98 22.21 -5.19 -39.19
CA ARG A 98 22.41 -4.16 -40.23
C ARG A 98 22.41 -2.73 -39.65
N MET A 99 22.02 -2.58 -38.38
CA MET A 99 22.11 -1.31 -37.67
C MET A 99 23.58 -0.90 -37.48
N GLN A 100 23.82 0.40 -37.27
CA GLN A 100 25.14 0.87 -36.86
C GLN A 100 25.36 0.54 -35.39
N VAL A 101 26.48 -0.13 -35.08
CA VAL A 101 26.87 -0.47 -33.70
C VAL A 101 27.98 0.48 -33.23
N PHE A 102 27.79 1.09 -32.06
CA PHE A 102 28.72 2.03 -31.45
C PHE A 102 29.18 1.54 -30.07
N GLU A 103 30.47 1.64 -29.77
CA GLU A 103 30.91 1.74 -28.36
C GLU A 103 30.57 3.16 -27.88
N VAL A 104 30.02 3.28 -26.67
CA VAL A 104 29.50 4.56 -26.16
C VAL A 104 30.63 5.52 -25.79
N GLU A 105 30.55 6.75 -26.29
CA GLU A 105 31.33 7.89 -25.81
C GLU A 105 30.52 8.72 -24.81
N ASP A 106 31.18 9.48 -23.93
CA ASP A 106 30.49 10.31 -22.94
C ASP A 106 29.71 11.47 -23.60
N GLY A 107 28.47 11.67 -23.18
CA GLY A 107 27.53 12.62 -23.79
C GLY A 107 26.99 12.21 -25.16
N MET A 108 27.20 10.97 -25.61
CA MET A 108 26.76 10.50 -26.93
C MET A 108 25.23 10.56 -27.08
N ALA A 109 24.75 11.32 -28.07
CA ALA A 109 23.34 11.44 -28.39
C ALA A 109 22.81 10.20 -29.13
N VAL A 110 21.71 9.63 -28.66
CA VAL A 110 21.13 8.40 -29.21
C VAL A 110 20.26 8.68 -30.43
N GLN A 111 20.35 7.79 -31.41
CA GLN A 111 19.64 7.84 -32.69
C GLN A 111 18.86 6.53 -32.92
N PRO A 112 17.71 6.57 -33.62
CA PRO A 112 16.96 5.36 -33.94
C PRO A 112 17.70 4.51 -34.99
N ASN A 113 17.42 3.21 -35.00
CA ASN A 113 18.04 2.19 -35.86
C ASN A 113 19.56 2.02 -35.61
N CYS A 114 19.99 2.28 -34.37
CA CYS A 114 21.37 2.13 -33.90
C CYS A 114 21.42 1.26 -32.64
N ALA A 115 22.54 0.55 -32.46
CA ALA A 115 22.88 -0.18 -31.26
C ALA A 115 24.10 0.45 -30.56
N TYR A 116 24.07 0.50 -29.23
CA TYR A 116 25.06 1.16 -28.40
C TYR A 116 25.54 0.19 -27.32
N ILE A 117 26.86 0.10 -27.10
CA ILE A 117 27.48 -0.84 -26.17
C ILE A 117 28.25 -0.06 -25.09
N ILE A 118 27.98 -0.37 -23.82
CA ILE A 118 28.70 0.21 -22.70
C ILE A 118 30.21 -0.16 -22.77
N PRO A 119 31.15 0.80 -22.66
CA PRO A 119 32.57 0.50 -22.61
C PRO A 119 32.94 -0.18 -21.28
N PRO A 120 34.00 -1.02 -21.25
CA PRO A 120 34.38 -1.77 -20.06
C PRO A 120 34.75 -0.87 -18.87
N ALA A 121 34.41 -1.33 -17.67
CA ALA A 121 34.70 -0.67 -16.39
C ALA A 121 34.10 0.74 -16.20
N ARG A 122 33.06 1.12 -16.95
CA ARG A 122 32.21 2.28 -16.70
C ARG A 122 30.83 1.87 -16.17
N ASP A 123 30.19 2.78 -15.45
CA ASP A 123 28.75 2.75 -15.22
C ASP A 123 28.10 3.76 -16.19
N MET A 124 26.84 3.60 -16.56
CA MET A 124 26.20 4.40 -17.61
C MET A 124 24.78 4.80 -17.25
N ALA A 125 24.45 6.08 -17.44
CA ALA A 125 23.11 6.65 -17.26
C ALA A 125 22.55 7.19 -18.57
N PHE A 126 21.22 7.29 -18.64
CA PHE A 126 20.50 7.99 -19.70
C PHE A 126 19.98 9.33 -19.19
N LEU A 127 20.16 10.41 -19.95
CA LEU A 127 19.67 11.75 -19.60
C LEU A 127 19.48 12.63 -20.85
N ASN A 128 18.30 13.25 -20.99
CA ASN A 128 17.91 14.16 -22.07
C ASN A 128 18.22 13.62 -23.48
N GLY A 129 18.01 12.31 -23.72
CA GLY A 129 18.32 11.68 -25.01
C GLY A 129 19.81 11.34 -25.24
N THR A 130 20.65 11.46 -24.22
CA THR A 130 22.11 11.20 -24.29
C THR A 130 22.54 10.12 -23.28
N LEU A 131 23.62 9.42 -23.63
CA LEU A 131 24.30 8.46 -22.76
C LEU A 131 25.43 9.18 -22.01
N GLN A 132 25.49 8.97 -20.70
CA GLN A 132 26.43 9.63 -19.78
C GLN A 132 27.27 8.54 -19.09
N LEU A 133 28.60 8.65 -19.16
CA LEU A 133 29.53 7.64 -18.63
C LEU A 133 30.12 8.10 -17.30
N LEU A 134 29.98 7.26 -16.28
CA LEU A 134 30.43 7.56 -14.92
C LEU A 134 31.62 6.68 -14.51
N GLU A 135 32.42 7.19 -13.57
CA GLU A 135 33.34 6.35 -12.82
C GLU A 135 32.56 5.52 -11.80
N PRO A 136 32.68 4.18 -11.80
CA PRO A 136 31.84 3.34 -10.96
C PRO A 136 32.06 3.56 -9.46
N SER A 137 30.95 3.71 -8.72
CA SER A 137 30.95 4.10 -7.32
C SER A 137 31.36 3.00 -6.32
N ALA A 138 31.25 1.72 -6.72
CA ALA A 138 31.46 0.56 -5.86
C ALA A 138 32.56 -0.40 -6.37
N PRO A 139 33.10 -1.31 -5.52
CA PRO A 139 33.93 -2.44 -5.95
C PRO A 139 33.19 -3.41 -6.89
N ARG A 140 33.92 -4.27 -7.62
CA ARG A 140 33.29 -5.31 -8.46
C ARG A 140 32.56 -6.35 -7.60
N GLY A 141 31.47 -6.91 -8.13
CA GLY A 141 30.59 -7.83 -7.40
C GLY A 141 29.57 -7.13 -6.48
N GLN A 142 29.66 -5.80 -6.32
CA GLN A 142 28.70 -4.97 -5.58
C GLN A 142 28.05 -3.90 -6.48
N ARG A 143 28.17 -4.02 -7.81
CA ARG A 143 27.59 -3.11 -8.80
C ARG A 143 26.39 -3.74 -9.46
N LEU A 144 25.33 -2.97 -9.66
CA LEU A 144 24.16 -3.33 -10.45
C LEU A 144 24.03 -2.33 -11.64
N PRO A 145 24.95 -2.40 -12.63
CA PRO A 145 24.97 -1.46 -13.75
C PRO A 145 23.70 -1.51 -14.61
N ILE A 146 23.02 -2.67 -14.70
CA ILE A 146 21.76 -2.80 -15.44
C ILE A 146 20.63 -2.09 -14.67
N ASP A 147 20.51 -2.33 -13.36
CA ASP A 147 19.56 -1.61 -12.51
C ASP A 147 19.83 -0.09 -12.50
N PHE A 148 21.10 0.33 -12.48
CA PHE A 148 21.46 1.74 -12.59
C PHE A 148 21.01 2.36 -13.92
N PHE A 149 21.35 1.73 -15.06
CA PHE A 149 20.94 2.23 -16.37
C PHE A 149 19.42 2.25 -16.53
N PHE A 150 18.72 1.14 -16.22
CA PHE A 150 17.26 1.05 -16.35
C PHE A 150 16.53 2.06 -15.46
N ARG A 151 17.03 2.35 -14.24
CA ARG A 151 16.47 3.41 -13.38
C ARG A 151 16.52 4.78 -14.06
N SER A 152 17.65 5.14 -14.69
CA SER A 152 17.78 6.41 -15.42
C SER A 152 16.95 6.46 -16.71
N LEU A 153 16.92 5.36 -17.48
CA LEU A 153 16.14 5.24 -18.71
C LEU A 153 14.63 5.39 -18.45
N ALA A 154 14.12 4.79 -17.37
CA ALA A 154 12.73 4.93 -16.94
C ALA A 154 12.36 6.41 -16.66
N GLN A 155 13.22 7.10 -15.91
CA GLN A 155 13.01 8.49 -15.47
C GLN A 155 13.01 9.50 -16.64
N ASP A 156 13.78 9.23 -17.70
CA ASP A 156 13.92 10.13 -18.85
C ASP A 156 12.89 9.85 -19.96
N GLN A 157 12.57 8.57 -20.22
CA GLN A 157 11.73 8.18 -21.37
C GLN A 157 10.30 7.76 -21.02
N HIS A 158 9.98 7.59 -19.75
CA HIS A 158 8.67 7.18 -19.25
C HIS A 158 8.09 5.98 -20.02
N GLU A 159 6.92 6.11 -20.66
CA GLU A 159 6.28 5.02 -21.42
C GLU A 159 7.09 4.55 -22.64
N ARG A 160 8.03 5.33 -23.16
CA ARG A 160 8.95 4.93 -24.25
C ARG A 160 10.18 4.16 -23.77
N ALA A 161 10.39 4.07 -22.46
CA ALA A 161 11.43 3.23 -21.90
C ALA A 161 11.04 1.75 -22.07
N ILE A 162 11.95 0.94 -22.57
CA ILE A 162 11.77 -0.51 -22.71
C ILE A 162 12.99 -1.18 -22.09
N CYS A 163 12.80 -2.25 -21.34
CA CYS A 163 13.90 -3.09 -20.89
C CYS A 163 13.71 -4.57 -21.25
N ILE A 164 14.84 -5.24 -21.47
CA ILE A 164 14.96 -6.66 -21.76
C ILE A 164 16.01 -7.25 -20.82
N VAL A 165 15.65 -8.26 -20.04
CA VAL A 165 16.59 -9.00 -19.17
C VAL A 165 16.92 -10.35 -19.80
N LEU A 166 18.19 -10.54 -20.15
CA LEU A 166 18.73 -11.77 -20.75
C LEU A 166 19.58 -12.56 -19.74
N SER A 167 20.06 -13.73 -20.16
CA SER A 167 20.93 -14.65 -19.39
C SER A 167 21.97 -13.92 -18.52
N GLY A 168 22.05 -14.35 -17.26
CA GLY A 168 22.97 -13.77 -16.28
C GLY A 168 22.80 -14.29 -14.86
N THR A 169 23.84 -14.14 -14.05
CA THR A 169 23.88 -14.52 -12.64
C THR A 169 23.53 -13.35 -11.71
N GLY A 170 22.81 -13.62 -10.63
CA GLY A 170 22.43 -12.61 -9.63
C GLY A 170 21.08 -11.97 -9.95
N SER A 171 20.85 -10.73 -9.49
CA SER A 171 19.56 -10.04 -9.60
C SER A 171 19.62 -8.69 -10.33
N ASP A 172 20.74 -8.36 -10.99
CA ASP A 172 20.91 -7.09 -11.71
C ASP A 172 19.88 -6.96 -12.85
N GLY A 173 19.14 -5.86 -12.86
CA GLY A 173 17.99 -5.61 -13.73
C GLY A 173 16.63 -5.76 -13.03
N THR A 174 16.55 -6.34 -11.82
CA THR A 174 15.28 -6.54 -11.09
C THR A 174 14.65 -5.22 -10.61
N VAL A 175 15.47 -4.30 -10.09
CA VAL A 175 15.02 -2.97 -9.62
C VAL A 175 14.76 -2.04 -10.82
N GLY A 176 15.47 -2.26 -11.92
CA GLY A 176 15.29 -1.61 -13.20
C GLY A 176 13.96 -1.98 -13.87
N VAL A 177 13.61 -3.27 -13.88
CA VAL A 177 12.29 -3.79 -14.31
C VAL A 177 11.17 -3.10 -13.55
N GLN A 178 11.29 -3.00 -12.23
CA GLN A 178 10.34 -2.24 -11.40
C GLN A 178 10.29 -0.75 -11.81
N ALA A 179 11.43 -0.08 -11.96
CA ALA A 179 11.47 1.35 -12.33
C ALA A 179 10.83 1.64 -13.71
N ILE A 180 11.15 0.83 -14.72
CA ILE A 180 10.56 0.91 -16.08
C ILE A 180 9.03 0.77 -16.00
N LYS A 181 8.53 -0.20 -15.23
CA LYS A 181 7.08 -0.39 -15.01
C LYS A 181 6.42 0.71 -14.20
N ALA A 182 7.09 1.31 -13.21
CA ALA A 182 6.57 2.45 -12.46
C ALA A 182 6.21 3.62 -13.39
N GLU A 183 7.07 3.87 -14.39
CA GLU A 183 6.91 4.97 -15.33
C GLU A 183 6.01 4.65 -16.53
N GLY A 184 5.74 3.36 -16.79
CA GLY A 184 4.80 2.89 -17.82
C GLY A 184 5.46 2.16 -19.00
N GLY A 185 6.78 2.03 -19.01
CA GLY A 185 7.55 1.33 -20.03
C GLY A 185 7.31 -0.18 -20.10
N MET A 186 7.84 -0.85 -21.12
CA MET A 186 7.64 -2.30 -21.39
C MET A 186 8.80 -3.16 -20.85
N VAL A 187 8.48 -4.36 -20.36
CA VAL A 187 9.46 -5.33 -19.86
C VAL A 187 9.38 -6.66 -20.62
N MET A 188 10.51 -7.13 -21.13
CA MET A 188 10.70 -8.52 -21.58
C MET A 188 11.74 -9.23 -20.69
N ALA A 189 11.59 -10.54 -20.52
CA ALA A 189 12.61 -11.39 -19.93
C ALA A 189 12.83 -12.65 -20.79
N GLN A 190 14.05 -13.18 -20.76
CA GLN A 190 14.37 -14.44 -21.40
C GLN A 190 13.72 -15.60 -20.64
N THR A 191 13.07 -16.53 -21.36
CA THR A 191 12.55 -17.77 -20.75
C THR A 191 13.70 -18.57 -20.11
N PRO A 192 13.58 -19.01 -18.84
CA PRO A 192 14.64 -19.75 -18.14
C PRO A 192 15.17 -20.95 -18.93
N ASP A 193 14.27 -21.70 -19.59
CA ASP A 193 14.58 -22.86 -20.45
C ASP A 193 15.56 -22.55 -21.62
N THR A 194 15.78 -21.29 -21.96
CA THR A 194 16.71 -20.86 -23.01
C THR A 194 17.96 -20.15 -22.48
N THR A 195 18.08 -19.97 -21.16
CA THR A 195 19.23 -19.29 -20.53
C THR A 195 20.42 -20.22 -20.35
N GLU A 196 21.64 -19.67 -20.36
CA GLU A 196 22.83 -20.36 -19.85
C GLU A 196 22.95 -20.16 -18.32
N PHE A 197 22.51 -18.99 -17.84
CA PHE A 197 22.38 -18.64 -16.43
C PHE A 197 21.03 -17.96 -16.20
N ASP A 198 20.19 -18.58 -15.37
CA ASP A 198 18.78 -18.20 -15.21
C ASP A 198 18.55 -17.10 -14.17
N GLY A 199 19.48 -16.89 -13.23
CA GLY A 199 19.28 -16.05 -12.05
C GLY A 199 18.71 -14.65 -12.32
N MET A 200 19.26 -13.91 -13.30
CA MET A 200 18.79 -12.58 -13.66
C MET A 200 17.37 -12.61 -14.27
N PRO A 201 17.09 -13.40 -15.34
CA PRO A 201 15.72 -13.56 -15.85
C PRO A 201 14.73 -14.09 -14.81
N SER A 202 15.09 -15.12 -14.03
CA SER A 202 14.26 -15.69 -12.95
C SER A 202 13.94 -14.64 -11.87
N SER A 203 14.89 -13.78 -11.50
CA SER A 203 14.68 -12.67 -10.57
C SER A 203 13.74 -11.59 -11.16
N ALA A 204 13.90 -11.26 -12.45
CA ALA A 204 13.03 -10.33 -13.16
C ALA A 204 11.59 -10.86 -13.29
N ILE A 205 11.41 -12.13 -13.69
CA ILE A 205 10.13 -12.83 -13.77
C ILE A 205 9.48 -12.93 -12.39
N GLY A 206 10.27 -13.21 -11.35
CA GLY A 206 9.84 -13.28 -9.94
C GLY A 206 9.17 -12.00 -9.42
N THR A 207 9.39 -10.84 -10.04
CA THR A 207 8.65 -9.60 -9.72
C THR A 207 7.16 -9.67 -10.09
N GLY A 208 6.77 -10.55 -11.01
CA GLY A 208 5.43 -10.55 -11.62
C GLY A 208 5.18 -9.36 -12.56
N LEU A 209 6.22 -8.61 -12.94
CA LEU A 209 6.15 -7.39 -13.77
C LEU A 209 6.71 -7.57 -15.19
N VAL A 210 7.02 -8.79 -15.63
CA VAL A 210 7.38 -9.05 -17.03
C VAL A 210 6.11 -9.04 -17.90
N ASP A 211 6.14 -8.41 -19.07
CA ASP A 211 5.02 -8.45 -20.02
C ASP A 211 5.12 -9.61 -21.02
N TYR A 212 6.35 -9.97 -21.42
CA TYR A 212 6.63 -11.08 -22.31
C TYR A 212 7.83 -11.91 -21.82
N GLU A 213 7.61 -13.20 -21.64
CA GLU A 213 8.65 -14.21 -21.40
C GLU A 213 8.87 -14.96 -22.72
N LEU A 214 10.02 -14.76 -23.37
CA LEU A 214 10.29 -15.24 -24.74
C LEU A 214 11.71 -15.81 -24.88
N SER A 215 11.96 -16.58 -25.94
CA SER A 215 13.35 -16.82 -26.38
C SER A 215 13.93 -15.51 -26.96
N PRO A 216 15.25 -15.28 -26.89
CA PRO A 216 15.83 -14.04 -27.42
C PRO A 216 15.59 -13.85 -28.92
N ALA A 217 15.42 -14.92 -29.70
CA ALA A 217 15.16 -14.87 -31.13
C ALA A 217 13.73 -14.43 -31.48
N ASP A 218 12.75 -14.64 -30.59
CA ASP A 218 11.35 -14.26 -30.80
C ASP A 218 11.06 -12.81 -30.36
N MET A 219 11.83 -12.30 -29.39
CA MET A 219 11.65 -10.95 -28.84
C MET A 219 11.61 -9.82 -29.89
N PRO A 220 12.47 -9.76 -30.93
CA PRO A 220 12.49 -8.65 -31.88
C PRO A 220 11.16 -8.46 -32.62
N ALA A 221 10.53 -9.56 -33.05
CA ALA A 221 9.26 -9.52 -33.76
C ALA A 221 8.13 -9.02 -32.84
N GLN A 222 8.06 -9.55 -31.61
CA GLN A 222 7.05 -9.12 -30.63
C GLN A 222 7.27 -7.67 -30.18
N LEU A 223 8.52 -7.24 -30.03
CA LEU A 223 8.91 -5.88 -29.67
C LEU A 223 8.49 -4.87 -30.75
N MET A 224 8.71 -5.19 -32.04
CA MET A 224 8.27 -4.34 -33.16
C MET A 224 6.74 -4.26 -33.24
N ALA A 225 6.02 -5.37 -33.01
CA ALA A 225 4.55 -5.37 -32.95
C ALA A 225 4.01 -4.53 -31.79
N TYR A 226 4.60 -4.66 -30.58
CA TYR A 226 4.27 -3.80 -29.45
C TYR A 226 4.50 -2.32 -29.77
N VAL A 227 5.64 -1.96 -30.37
CA VAL A 227 5.98 -0.55 -30.66
C VAL A 227 5.10 0.07 -31.75
N ASP A 228 4.79 -0.65 -32.83
CA ASP A 228 3.87 -0.15 -33.87
C ASP A 228 2.47 0.07 -33.29
N HIS A 229 1.99 -0.79 -32.38
CA HIS A 229 0.69 -0.62 -31.72
C HIS A 229 0.69 0.51 -30.68
N ALA A 230 1.65 0.49 -29.74
CA ALA A 230 1.71 1.42 -28.62
C ALA A 230 1.99 2.88 -29.02
N PHE A 231 2.72 3.10 -30.12
CA PHE A 231 3.19 4.43 -30.52
C PHE A 231 2.70 4.90 -31.89
N ARG A 232 1.87 4.11 -32.60
CA ARG A 232 1.06 4.66 -33.71
C ARG A 232 0.17 5.78 -33.19
N LYS A 233 0.10 6.88 -33.95
CA LYS A 233 -0.98 7.84 -33.78
C LYS A 233 -2.28 7.19 -34.25
N PRO A 234 -3.30 7.02 -33.38
CA PRO A 234 -4.63 6.72 -33.87
C PRO A 234 -5.14 7.92 -34.69
N PRO A 235 -5.76 7.72 -35.86
CA PRO A 235 -6.67 8.71 -36.40
C PRO A 235 -7.93 8.77 -35.52
N LEU A 236 -8.55 9.95 -35.35
CA LEU A 236 -10.01 10.23 -35.25
C LEU A 236 -10.28 11.61 -34.57
N PRO A 237 -11.50 12.20 -34.66
CA PRO A 237 -11.82 13.54 -34.17
C PRO A 237 -12.13 13.61 -32.66
N ALA A 238 -12.01 14.81 -32.08
CA ALA A 238 -11.95 15.02 -30.63
C ALA A 238 -13.26 14.82 -29.83
N ASP A 239 -14.41 15.28 -30.34
CA ASP A 239 -15.56 15.55 -29.46
C ASP A 239 -16.45 14.32 -29.21
N ALA A 240 -16.81 13.57 -30.25
CA ALA A 240 -17.73 12.42 -30.12
C ALA A 240 -17.09 11.20 -29.43
N ALA A 241 -15.77 11.01 -29.61
CA ALA A 241 -15.04 9.88 -29.04
C ALA A 241 -14.94 9.95 -27.50
N THR A 242 -14.99 11.15 -26.93
CA THR A 242 -14.74 11.38 -25.49
C THR A 242 -15.81 10.72 -24.61
N HIS A 243 -17.10 10.97 -24.86
CA HIS A 243 -18.19 10.33 -24.09
C HIS A 243 -18.32 8.82 -24.34
N GLN A 244 -17.91 8.32 -25.50
CA GLN A 244 -17.83 6.87 -25.75
C GLN A 244 -16.73 6.25 -24.88
N THR A 245 -15.55 6.87 -24.85
CA THR A 245 -14.40 6.47 -24.02
C THR A 245 -14.76 6.50 -22.53
N GLU A 246 -15.40 7.55 -22.02
CA GLU A 246 -15.87 7.62 -20.62
C GLU A 246 -16.79 6.44 -20.24
N ASN A 247 -17.71 6.07 -21.14
CA ASN A 247 -18.65 4.98 -20.89
C ASN A 247 -18.02 3.59 -21.08
N ALA A 248 -16.97 3.48 -21.90
CA ALA A 248 -16.12 2.29 -21.99
C ALA A 248 -15.30 2.09 -20.69
N LEU A 249 -14.66 3.15 -20.18
CA LEU A 249 -13.92 3.11 -18.91
C LEU A 249 -14.82 2.68 -17.72
N LYS A 250 -16.05 3.19 -17.64
CA LYS A 250 -17.03 2.75 -16.62
C LYS A 250 -17.31 1.25 -16.69
N LYS A 251 -17.39 0.65 -17.89
CA LYS A 251 -17.54 -0.81 -18.05
C LYS A 251 -16.30 -1.56 -17.55
N ILE A 252 -15.09 -1.07 -17.85
CA ILE A 252 -13.84 -1.66 -17.36
C ILE A 252 -13.79 -1.64 -15.82
N PHE A 253 -14.18 -0.52 -15.20
CA PHE A 253 -14.24 -0.42 -13.73
C PHE A 253 -15.29 -1.34 -13.11
N ILE A 254 -16.43 -1.54 -13.77
CA ILE A 254 -17.44 -2.53 -13.34
C ILE A 254 -16.89 -3.96 -13.43
N LEU A 255 -16.16 -4.32 -14.49
CA LEU A 255 -15.53 -5.64 -14.64
C LEU A 255 -14.45 -5.89 -13.59
N LEU A 256 -13.56 -4.91 -13.36
CA LEU A 256 -12.56 -4.94 -12.29
C LEU A 256 -13.24 -5.12 -10.92
N ARG A 257 -14.19 -4.25 -10.57
CA ARG A 257 -14.88 -4.29 -9.27
C ARG A 257 -15.68 -5.58 -9.06
N ALA A 258 -16.26 -6.16 -10.11
CA ALA A 258 -16.98 -7.42 -10.02
C ALA A 258 -16.05 -8.64 -9.84
N HIS A 259 -14.79 -8.55 -10.27
CA HIS A 259 -13.83 -9.64 -10.19
C HIS A 259 -12.90 -9.55 -8.97
N THR A 260 -12.42 -8.35 -8.62
CA THR A 260 -11.45 -8.12 -7.54
C THR A 260 -12.04 -7.44 -6.31
N GLY A 261 -13.27 -6.91 -6.37
CA GLY A 261 -13.91 -6.23 -5.24
C GLY A 261 -13.35 -4.84 -4.89
N HIS A 262 -12.50 -4.26 -5.75
CA HIS A 262 -11.90 -2.92 -5.60
C HIS A 262 -12.49 -1.92 -6.61
N ASP A 263 -12.61 -0.64 -6.21
CA ASP A 263 -13.24 0.39 -7.04
C ASP A 263 -12.24 1.45 -7.54
N PHE A 264 -11.96 1.41 -8.85
CA PHE A 264 -11.05 2.34 -9.52
C PHE A 264 -11.73 3.61 -10.06
N SER A 265 -13.04 3.80 -9.88
CA SER A 265 -13.77 4.96 -10.43
C SER A 265 -13.33 6.31 -9.86
N GLN A 266 -12.69 6.33 -8.69
CA GLN A 266 -12.12 7.53 -8.06
C GLN A 266 -10.58 7.65 -8.25
N TYR A 267 -9.97 6.85 -9.12
CA TYR A 267 -8.56 6.98 -9.50
C TYR A 267 -8.37 8.03 -10.60
N LYS A 268 -7.13 8.52 -10.78
CA LYS A 268 -6.82 9.54 -11.78
C LYS A 268 -6.90 8.97 -13.20
N LEU A 269 -7.96 9.34 -13.91
CA LEU A 269 -8.27 8.89 -15.27
C LEU A 269 -7.06 8.93 -16.23
N ASN A 270 -6.23 9.98 -16.23
CA ASN A 270 -5.05 10.05 -17.11
C ASN A 270 -4.06 8.88 -16.88
N THR A 271 -3.79 8.55 -15.61
CA THR A 271 -2.91 7.43 -15.24
C THR A 271 -3.56 6.10 -15.62
N THR A 272 -4.84 5.93 -15.27
CA THR A 272 -5.64 4.73 -15.55
C THR A 272 -5.76 4.45 -17.06
N ASN A 273 -6.00 5.48 -17.87
CA ASN A 273 -6.10 5.38 -19.32
C ASN A 273 -4.77 4.97 -19.95
N ARG A 274 -3.64 5.53 -19.48
CA ARG A 274 -2.31 5.12 -19.96
C ARG A 274 -2.02 3.64 -19.65
N ARG A 275 -2.43 3.15 -18.46
CA ARG A 275 -2.31 1.72 -18.08
C ARG A 275 -3.21 0.81 -18.92
N ILE A 276 -4.46 1.21 -19.19
CA ILE A 276 -5.39 0.46 -20.06
C ILE A 276 -4.86 0.40 -21.50
N ALA A 277 -4.46 1.54 -22.08
CA ALA A 277 -3.88 1.60 -23.43
C ALA A 277 -2.60 0.75 -23.57
N ARG A 278 -1.79 0.69 -22.51
CA ARG A 278 -0.61 -0.18 -22.44
C ARG A 278 -0.98 -1.67 -22.46
N ARG A 279 -1.99 -2.13 -21.69
CA ARG A 279 -2.49 -3.52 -21.77
C ARG A 279 -3.09 -3.83 -23.15
N MET A 280 -3.81 -2.87 -23.74
CA MET A 280 -4.31 -2.97 -25.11
C MET A 280 -3.18 -3.21 -26.11
N ALA A 281 -2.06 -2.47 -26.02
CA ALA A 281 -0.89 -2.67 -26.88
C ALA A 281 -0.15 -3.98 -26.63
N VAL A 282 -0.07 -4.44 -25.37
CA VAL A 282 0.49 -5.78 -25.05
C VAL A 282 -0.29 -6.89 -25.76
N HIS A 283 -1.61 -6.77 -25.84
CA HIS A 283 -2.50 -7.73 -26.52
C HIS A 283 -2.84 -7.40 -27.98
N GLN A 284 -2.24 -6.34 -28.56
CA GLN A 284 -2.49 -5.87 -29.93
C GLN A 284 -3.96 -5.51 -30.22
N ILE A 285 -4.69 -5.00 -29.23
CA ILE A 285 -6.13 -4.67 -29.31
C ILE A 285 -6.32 -3.18 -29.62
N GLU A 286 -6.76 -2.85 -30.83
CA GLU A 286 -6.89 -1.47 -31.31
C GLU A 286 -7.99 -0.64 -30.64
N THR A 287 -9.08 -1.25 -30.15
CA THR A 287 -10.28 -0.55 -29.66
C THR A 287 -10.62 -0.90 -28.22
N ILE A 288 -11.12 0.08 -27.47
CA ILE A 288 -11.49 -0.11 -26.06
C ILE A 288 -12.71 -1.04 -25.91
N GLU A 289 -13.61 -1.06 -26.91
CA GLU A 289 -14.69 -2.06 -27.04
C GLU A 289 -14.14 -3.48 -27.24
N GLY A 290 -13.10 -3.63 -28.07
CA GLY A 290 -12.39 -4.89 -28.23
C GLY A 290 -11.75 -5.35 -26.91
N TYR A 291 -11.17 -4.42 -26.15
CA TYR A 291 -10.55 -4.74 -24.86
C TYR A 291 -11.57 -5.10 -23.78
N ILE A 292 -12.72 -4.43 -23.73
CA ILE A 292 -13.86 -4.81 -22.87
C ILE A 292 -14.33 -6.23 -23.19
N LYS A 293 -14.46 -6.58 -24.48
CA LYS A 293 -14.81 -7.94 -24.89
C LYS A 293 -13.74 -8.95 -24.48
N HIS A 294 -12.46 -8.62 -24.63
CA HIS A 294 -11.36 -9.48 -24.20
C HIS A 294 -11.36 -9.70 -22.68
N LEU A 295 -11.51 -8.64 -21.87
CA LEU A 295 -11.67 -8.74 -20.41
C LEU A 295 -12.86 -9.66 -20.01
N GLN A 296 -13.97 -9.59 -20.74
CA GLN A 296 -15.14 -10.46 -20.51
C GLN A 296 -14.89 -11.93 -20.90
N GLN A 297 -13.93 -12.21 -21.79
CA GLN A 297 -13.59 -13.54 -22.28
C GLN A 297 -12.36 -14.14 -21.56
N THR A 298 -11.55 -13.32 -20.89
CA THR A 298 -10.25 -13.69 -20.32
C THR A 298 -10.10 -13.12 -18.90
N PRO A 299 -10.61 -13.81 -17.86
CA PRO A 299 -10.54 -13.32 -16.47
C PRO A 299 -9.13 -13.04 -15.96
N THR A 300 -8.14 -13.81 -16.43
CA THR A 300 -6.72 -13.59 -16.13
C THR A 300 -6.17 -12.27 -16.67
N GLU A 301 -6.82 -11.64 -17.65
CA GLU A 301 -6.51 -10.27 -18.06
C GLU A 301 -7.15 -9.23 -17.15
N ILE A 302 -8.29 -9.53 -16.49
CA ILE A 302 -8.84 -8.64 -15.44
C ILE A 302 -7.86 -8.57 -14.26
N GLU A 303 -7.29 -9.70 -13.84
CA GLU A 303 -6.20 -9.70 -12.85
C GLU A 303 -4.95 -8.95 -13.33
N SER A 304 -4.58 -9.10 -14.61
CA SER A 304 -3.36 -8.49 -15.15
C SER A 304 -3.51 -6.98 -15.34
N LEU A 305 -4.71 -6.51 -15.68
CA LEU A 305 -5.09 -5.10 -15.64
C LEU A 305 -5.12 -4.57 -14.21
N PHE A 306 -5.66 -5.33 -13.25
CA PHE A 306 -5.61 -4.98 -11.84
C PHE A 306 -4.16 -4.76 -11.38
N ARG A 307 -3.28 -5.75 -11.61
CA ARG A 307 -1.83 -5.63 -11.35
C ARG A 307 -1.19 -4.42 -12.05
N GLU A 308 -1.53 -4.15 -13.31
CA GLU A 308 -1.00 -2.99 -14.05
C GLU A 308 -1.49 -1.63 -13.50
N LEU A 309 -2.66 -1.59 -12.83
CA LEU A 309 -3.13 -0.42 -12.10
C LEU A 309 -2.48 -0.27 -10.71
N LEU A 310 -1.89 -1.33 -10.15
CA LEU A 310 -1.16 -1.32 -8.88
C LEU A 310 0.33 -1.09 -9.09
N ILE A 311 0.78 0.15 -8.93
CA ILE A 311 2.19 0.51 -9.06
C ILE A 311 2.92 0.18 -7.74
N GLY A 312 3.11 -1.11 -7.47
CA GLY A 312 3.69 -1.65 -6.23
C GLY A 312 5.19 -1.39 -6.03
N VAL A 313 5.80 -0.43 -6.73
CA VAL A 313 7.25 -0.21 -6.72
C VAL A 313 7.65 0.54 -5.45
N THR A 314 8.37 -0.16 -4.58
CA THR A 314 8.85 0.29 -3.27
C THR A 314 10.32 -0.08 -3.07
N ARG A 315 10.90 0.27 -1.92
CA ARG A 315 12.27 -0.08 -1.50
C ARG A 315 12.48 0.20 -0.01
N PHE A 316 13.53 -0.35 0.58
CA PHE A 316 13.93 -0.01 1.95
C PHE A 316 14.31 1.48 2.04
N PHE A 317 13.93 2.13 3.14
CA PHE A 317 14.23 3.53 3.47
C PHE A 317 13.99 4.55 2.34
N ARG A 318 13.01 4.29 1.45
CA ARG A 318 12.63 5.15 0.31
C ARG A 318 12.52 6.63 0.72
N ASP A 319 13.19 7.52 -0.01
CA ASP A 319 13.48 8.91 0.40
C ASP A 319 14.27 8.95 1.73
N PRO A 320 15.58 8.62 1.75
CA PRO A 320 16.34 8.45 3.00
C PRO A 320 16.31 9.67 3.93
N GLU A 321 16.31 10.89 3.37
CA GLU A 321 16.19 12.14 4.13
C GLU A 321 14.84 12.27 4.88
N ALA A 322 13.77 11.67 4.37
CA ALA A 322 12.48 11.64 5.06
C ALA A 322 12.49 10.64 6.23
N PHE A 323 13.09 9.46 6.02
CA PHE A 323 13.30 8.48 7.10
C PHE A 323 14.23 9.00 8.19
N LYS A 324 15.31 9.71 7.83
CA LYS A 324 16.20 10.36 8.80
C LYS A 324 15.47 11.41 9.65
N VAL A 325 14.63 12.24 9.03
CA VAL A 325 13.78 13.21 9.77
C VAL A 325 12.76 12.50 10.66
N LEU A 326 12.20 11.36 10.24
CA LEU A 326 11.32 10.54 11.07
C LEU A 326 12.08 9.97 12.29
N GLU A 327 13.26 9.39 12.06
CA GLU A 327 14.18 8.81 13.06
C GLU A 327 14.61 9.86 14.11
N GLU A 328 15.01 11.06 13.68
CA GLU A 328 15.47 12.13 14.57
C GLU A 328 14.32 12.83 15.31
N GLN A 329 13.19 13.11 14.63
CA GLN A 329 12.18 14.05 15.14
C GLN A 329 10.91 13.41 15.68
N VAL A 330 10.56 12.19 15.28
CA VAL A 330 9.27 11.56 15.60
C VAL A 330 9.41 10.24 16.34
N ILE A 331 10.34 9.35 15.95
CA ILE A 331 10.53 8.07 16.64
C ILE A 331 10.74 8.26 18.17
N PRO A 332 11.60 9.19 18.66
CA PRO A 332 11.73 9.44 20.10
C PRO A 332 10.44 9.96 20.77
N ARG A 333 9.67 10.81 20.07
CA ARG A 333 8.44 11.41 20.61
C ARG A 333 7.34 10.38 20.83
N ILE A 334 7.26 9.35 19.99
CA ILE A 334 6.31 8.24 20.10
C ILE A 334 6.47 7.47 21.43
N PHE A 335 7.68 7.43 22.01
CA PHE A 335 7.95 6.79 23.31
C PHE A 335 7.96 7.75 24.51
N ALA A 336 8.28 9.04 24.29
CA ALA A 336 8.63 9.99 25.35
C ALA A 336 7.60 10.12 26.49
N GLU A 337 6.31 10.12 26.15
CA GLU A 337 5.20 10.32 27.09
C GLU A 337 4.53 9.00 27.55
N LYS A 338 5.05 7.84 27.11
CA LYS A 338 4.40 6.55 27.33
C LYS A 338 4.97 5.76 28.53
N PRO A 339 4.11 5.20 29.40
CA PRO A 339 4.53 4.37 30.52
C PRO A 339 5.14 3.05 30.03
N ALA A 340 6.01 2.45 30.85
CA ALA A 340 6.53 1.12 30.57
C ALA A 340 5.39 0.09 30.44
N GLY A 341 5.52 -0.84 29.49
CA GLY A 341 4.46 -1.78 29.11
C GLY A 341 3.45 -1.24 28.10
N ALA A 342 3.49 0.05 27.74
CA ALA A 342 2.62 0.61 26.71
C ALA A 342 2.85 -0.04 25.32
N VAL A 343 1.79 -0.02 24.51
CA VAL A 343 1.84 -0.46 23.12
C VAL A 343 2.14 0.74 22.21
N ILE A 344 3.11 0.58 21.32
CA ILE A 344 3.40 1.45 20.18
C ILE A 344 2.72 0.87 18.95
N ARG A 345 1.92 1.66 18.25
CA ARG A 345 1.09 1.20 17.13
C ARG A 345 1.31 2.07 15.90
N ALA A 346 1.93 1.50 14.86
CA ALA A 346 2.14 2.17 13.58
C ALA A 346 1.34 1.49 12.47
N TRP A 347 1.02 2.20 11.38
CA TRP A 347 0.36 1.64 10.19
C TRP A 347 1.04 2.13 8.92
N SER A 348 1.47 1.22 8.05
CA SER A 348 1.88 1.52 6.67
C SER A 348 0.75 1.09 5.72
N THR A 349 0.20 2.06 4.98
CA THR A 349 -0.88 1.87 4.00
C THR A 349 -0.31 1.90 2.58
N GLY A 350 -0.65 0.90 1.76
CA GLY A 350 0.01 0.68 0.49
C GLY A 350 1.43 0.14 0.69
N CYS A 351 1.60 -0.81 1.60
CA CYS A 351 2.93 -1.28 2.00
C CYS A 351 3.67 -2.10 0.92
N SER A 352 2.97 -2.49 -0.15
CA SER A 352 3.44 -3.37 -1.22
C SER A 352 4.18 -4.61 -0.66
N THR A 353 5.37 -4.93 -1.17
CA THR A 353 6.22 -6.04 -0.79
C THR A 353 6.87 -5.92 0.60
N GLY A 354 6.50 -4.90 1.39
CA GLY A 354 6.74 -4.80 2.83
C GLY A 354 7.93 -3.94 3.26
N GLU A 355 8.78 -3.49 2.33
CA GLU A 355 10.04 -2.81 2.62
C GLU A 355 9.88 -1.55 3.47
N GLU A 356 8.84 -0.74 3.21
CA GLU A 356 8.56 0.44 4.05
C GLU A 356 8.15 0.04 5.48
N ALA A 357 7.25 -0.93 5.62
CA ALA A 357 6.80 -1.41 6.92
C ALA A 357 7.95 -2.01 7.74
N TYR A 358 8.89 -2.69 7.06
CA TYR A 358 10.10 -3.20 7.68
C TYR A 358 11.10 -2.09 8.04
N SER A 359 11.31 -1.06 7.22
CA SER A 359 12.10 0.11 7.60
C SER A 359 11.52 0.83 8.83
N LEU A 360 10.19 0.97 8.93
CA LEU A 360 9.53 1.52 10.13
C LEU A 360 9.77 0.64 11.36
N ALA A 361 9.66 -0.69 11.22
CA ALA A 361 9.93 -1.62 12.31
C ALA A 361 11.40 -1.62 12.75
N ILE A 362 12.35 -1.47 11.82
CA ILE A 362 13.78 -1.32 12.13
C ILE A 362 14.02 -0.06 12.97
N LEU A 363 13.52 1.11 12.56
CA LEU A 363 13.67 2.35 13.34
C LEU A 363 13.08 2.22 14.76
N LEU A 364 11.90 1.62 14.87
CA LEU A 364 11.24 1.38 16.16
C LEU A 364 12.02 0.38 17.03
N LYS A 365 12.70 -0.61 16.41
CA LYS A 365 13.55 -1.59 17.11
C LYS A 365 14.86 -0.97 17.60
N GLU A 366 15.53 -0.18 16.76
CA GLU A 366 16.77 0.53 17.09
C GLU A 366 16.55 1.49 18.26
N HIS A 367 15.47 2.27 18.24
CA HIS A 367 15.14 3.17 19.36
C HIS A 367 14.75 2.42 20.64
N LEU A 368 14.05 1.28 20.53
CA LEU A 368 13.71 0.43 21.67
C LEU A 368 14.96 -0.15 22.36
N GLU A 369 15.98 -0.52 21.58
CA GLU A 369 17.28 -1.00 22.08
C GLU A 369 18.07 0.10 22.83
N ILE A 370 17.96 1.35 22.40
CA ILE A 370 18.54 2.52 23.10
C ILE A 370 17.81 2.76 24.43
N LEU A 371 16.47 2.72 24.45
CA LEU A 371 15.67 3.02 25.64
C LEU A 371 15.79 1.98 26.76
N LYS A 372 16.10 0.71 26.43
CA LYS A 372 16.22 -0.43 27.38
C LYS A 372 15.01 -0.59 28.32
N LYS A 373 13.82 -0.23 27.80
CA LYS A 373 12.52 -0.32 28.50
C LYS A 373 11.61 -1.31 27.77
N ASN A 374 10.79 -2.03 28.52
CA ASN A 374 9.79 -2.91 27.96
C ASN A 374 8.63 -2.10 27.34
N TYR A 375 8.58 -2.02 26.01
CA TYR A 375 7.42 -1.56 25.24
C TYR A 375 7.03 -2.65 24.25
N LYS A 376 5.73 -2.79 23.94
CA LYS A 376 5.28 -3.66 22.85
C LYS A 376 5.13 -2.84 21.57
N VAL A 377 5.82 -3.20 20.50
CA VAL A 377 5.62 -2.59 19.18
C VAL A 377 4.69 -3.45 18.34
N GLN A 378 3.81 -2.81 17.56
CA GLN A 378 2.90 -3.44 16.61
C GLN A 378 2.78 -2.55 15.36
N VAL A 379 3.28 -3.03 14.23
CA VAL A 379 3.21 -2.34 12.95
C VAL A 379 2.20 -3.05 12.06
N PHE A 380 1.07 -2.41 11.81
CA PHE A 380 0.11 -2.86 10.79
C PHE A 380 0.66 -2.51 9.41
N ALA A 381 0.62 -3.44 8.47
CA ALA A 381 1.13 -3.26 7.12
C ALA A 381 0.10 -3.82 6.15
N THR A 382 -0.48 -2.96 5.31
CA THR A 382 -1.62 -3.36 4.49
C THR A 382 -1.57 -2.85 3.08
N ASP A 383 -2.05 -3.69 2.16
CA ASP A 383 -2.13 -3.42 0.73
C ASP A 383 -3.37 -4.12 0.13
N ILE A 384 -3.70 -3.81 -1.12
CA ILE A 384 -4.72 -4.51 -1.91
C ILE A 384 -4.13 -5.58 -2.84
N ASP A 385 -2.80 -5.62 -3.03
CA ASP A 385 -2.15 -6.77 -3.67
C ASP A 385 -1.79 -7.87 -2.66
N ASN A 386 -2.56 -8.96 -2.67
CA ASN A 386 -2.29 -10.17 -1.90
C ASN A 386 -0.95 -10.85 -2.30
N ARG A 387 -0.46 -10.68 -3.54
CA ARG A 387 0.86 -11.18 -3.96
C ARG A 387 1.97 -10.40 -3.26
N ALA A 388 1.90 -9.06 -3.25
CA ALA A 388 2.81 -8.21 -2.52
C ALA A 388 2.80 -8.49 -1.01
N ILE A 389 1.60 -8.63 -0.40
CA ILE A 389 1.43 -9.05 1.00
C ILE A 389 2.03 -10.45 1.27
N SER A 390 1.97 -11.37 0.32
CA SER A 390 2.57 -12.71 0.46
C SER A 390 4.10 -12.67 0.43
N THR A 391 4.70 -11.88 -0.47
CA THR A 391 6.15 -11.57 -0.47
C THR A 391 6.58 -10.92 0.85
N ALA A 392 5.82 -9.92 1.31
CA ALA A 392 6.08 -9.22 2.56
C ALA A 392 6.06 -10.17 3.77
N ARG A 393 5.07 -11.08 3.86
CA ARG A 393 5.00 -12.13 4.89
C ARG A 393 6.17 -13.11 4.83
N ALA A 394 6.62 -13.49 3.63
CA ALA A 394 7.80 -14.35 3.46
C ALA A 394 9.09 -13.66 3.95
N GLY A 395 9.17 -12.33 3.77
CA GLY A 395 10.27 -11.49 4.23
C GLY A 395 11.60 -11.84 3.54
N LEU A 396 11.53 -12.28 2.29
CA LEU A 396 12.64 -12.73 1.45
C LEU A 396 12.80 -11.74 0.30
N TYR A 397 14.02 -11.22 0.11
CA TYR A 397 14.33 -10.15 -0.82
C TYR A 397 15.59 -10.45 -1.64
N PRO A 398 15.71 -9.97 -2.88
CA PRO A 398 16.90 -10.16 -3.71
C PRO A 398 18.13 -9.49 -3.08
N ALA A 399 19.34 -9.95 -3.44
CA ALA A 399 20.60 -9.38 -2.95
C ALA A 399 20.75 -7.86 -3.20
N SER A 400 20.04 -7.31 -4.19
CA SER A 400 20.06 -5.89 -4.55
C SER A 400 19.57 -4.93 -3.45
N ILE A 401 18.84 -5.39 -2.43
CA ILE A 401 18.42 -4.51 -1.31
C ILE A 401 19.60 -3.95 -0.49
N ALA A 402 20.80 -4.49 -0.69
CA ALA A 402 22.03 -3.95 -0.11
C ALA A 402 22.38 -2.54 -0.63
N GLU A 403 21.84 -2.08 -1.77
CA GLU A 403 21.97 -0.67 -2.20
C GLU A 403 21.15 0.31 -1.32
N ASP A 404 20.03 -0.14 -0.76
CA ASP A 404 19.08 0.70 -0.01
C ASP A 404 19.27 0.59 1.53
N LEU A 405 20.30 -0.13 1.99
CA LEU A 405 20.57 -0.42 3.40
C LEU A 405 22.03 -0.08 3.79
N THR A 406 22.24 0.32 5.04
CA THR A 406 23.60 0.35 5.60
C THR A 406 24.05 -1.08 5.92
N GLN A 407 25.35 -1.37 5.75
CA GLN A 407 25.91 -2.69 6.10
C GLN A 407 25.55 -3.10 7.53
N GLU A 408 25.57 -2.15 8.48
CA GLU A 408 25.18 -2.40 9.87
C GLU A 408 23.72 -2.85 10.02
N ARG A 409 22.78 -2.24 9.28
CA ARG A 409 21.36 -2.66 9.29
C ARG A 409 21.18 -4.00 8.57
N LEU A 410 21.96 -4.27 7.52
CA LEU A 410 21.96 -5.55 6.82
C LEU A 410 22.43 -6.68 7.76
N ASP A 411 23.59 -6.53 8.38
CA ASP A 411 24.19 -7.51 9.31
C ASP A 411 23.34 -7.74 10.58
N ARG A 412 22.69 -6.68 11.11
CA ARG A 412 21.85 -6.77 12.32
C ARG A 412 20.47 -7.37 12.07
N PHE A 413 19.87 -7.13 10.90
CA PHE A 413 18.45 -7.40 10.65
C PHE A 413 18.15 -8.40 9.54
N PHE A 414 19.15 -8.90 8.80
CA PHE A 414 18.96 -9.88 7.73
C PHE A 414 19.92 -11.06 7.82
N THR A 415 19.46 -12.23 7.40
CA THR A 415 20.30 -13.42 7.16
C THR A 415 20.45 -13.63 5.65
N THR A 416 21.67 -13.86 5.17
CA THR A 416 21.90 -14.28 3.78
C THR A 416 21.40 -15.72 3.58
N GLU A 417 20.62 -15.97 2.52
CA GLU A 417 20.18 -17.31 2.17
C GLU A 417 21.31 -18.17 1.57
N PRO A 418 21.21 -19.52 1.63
CA PRO A 418 22.15 -20.41 0.97
C PRO A 418 22.29 -20.08 -0.53
N GLY A 419 23.53 -19.91 -0.99
CA GLY A 419 23.83 -19.48 -2.37
C GLY A 419 23.96 -17.96 -2.56
N GLY A 420 23.67 -17.14 -1.56
CA GLY A 420 24.02 -15.71 -1.55
C GLY A 420 23.15 -14.77 -2.38
N GLY A 421 22.25 -15.27 -3.22
CA GLY A 421 21.41 -14.47 -4.11
C GLY A 421 20.27 -13.68 -3.44
N ALA A 422 20.00 -13.91 -2.16
CA ALA A 422 18.88 -13.31 -1.44
C ALA A 422 19.17 -13.12 0.06
N TYR A 423 18.43 -12.18 0.67
CA TYR A 423 18.40 -11.89 2.10
C TYR A 423 17.02 -12.16 2.68
N ARG A 424 16.94 -12.79 3.86
CA ARG A 424 15.72 -12.92 4.65
C ARG A 424 15.77 -12.06 5.89
N ILE A 425 14.75 -11.25 6.13
CA ILE A 425 14.68 -10.39 7.31
C ILE A 425 14.43 -11.19 8.60
N HIS A 426 15.14 -10.83 9.66
CA HIS A 426 15.16 -11.52 10.95
C HIS A 426 13.77 -11.61 11.59
N LYS A 427 13.48 -12.77 12.19
CA LYS A 427 12.18 -13.03 12.85
C LYS A 427 11.90 -11.99 13.96
N SER A 428 12.93 -11.51 14.65
CA SER A 428 12.85 -10.45 15.66
C SER A 428 12.26 -9.12 15.15
N ILE A 429 12.33 -8.86 13.84
CA ILE A 429 11.61 -7.76 13.19
C ILE A 429 10.24 -8.25 12.70
N ARG A 430 10.15 -9.42 12.05
CA ARG A 430 8.88 -9.94 11.50
C ARG A 430 7.78 -10.10 12.55
N ASP A 431 8.11 -10.53 13.75
CA ASP A 431 7.17 -10.68 14.87
C ASP A 431 6.59 -9.34 15.38
N MET A 432 7.12 -8.20 14.93
CA MET A 432 6.57 -6.86 15.21
C MET A 432 5.49 -6.43 14.19
N LEU A 433 5.40 -7.08 13.02
CA LEU A 433 4.51 -6.71 11.92
C LEU A 433 3.24 -7.58 11.88
N ILE A 434 2.14 -6.98 11.40
CA ILE A 434 0.91 -7.68 11.04
C ILE A 434 0.54 -7.28 9.61
N PHE A 435 0.76 -8.21 8.68
CA PHE A 435 0.42 -8.05 7.27
C PHE A 435 -1.02 -8.50 6.98
N SER A 436 -1.84 -7.63 6.40
CA SER A 436 -3.19 -7.95 5.92
C SER A 436 -3.45 -7.39 4.52
N GLU A 437 -4.23 -8.12 3.74
CA GLU A 437 -4.98 -7.50 2.65
C GLU A 437 -5.98 -6.50 3.26
N GLN A 438 -6.05 -5.27 2.73
CA GLN A 438 -7.01 -4.25 3.13
C GLN A 438 -7.14 -3.15 2.07
N ASP A 439 -8.37 -2.81 1.71
CA ASP A 439 -8.69 -1.66 0.90
C ASP A 439 -9.02 -0.45 1.80
N VAL A 440 -8.07 0.48 1.90
CA VAL A 440 -8.17 1.71 2.72
C VAL A 440 -9.34 2.63 2.31
N ILE A 441 -9.98 2.39 1.17
CA ILE A 441 -11.15 3.14 0.69
C ILE A 441 -12.45 2.58 1.28
N LYS A 442 -12.54 1.26 1.48
CA LYS A 442 -13.79 0.55 1.85
C LYS A 442 -13.77 -0.04 3.27
N ASP A 443 -12.62 -0.49 3.75
CA ASP A 443 -12.49 -1.30 4.96
C ASP A 443 -12.26 -0.43 6.21
N PRO A 444 -12.71 -0.84 7.41
CA PRO A 444 -12.53 -0.06 8.63
C PRO A 444 -11.05 0.20 8.99
N PRO A 445 -10.66 1.43 9.35
CA PRO A 445 -9.27 1.75 9.69
C PRO A 445 -8.87 1.18 11.06
N PHE A 446 -7.57 0.89 11.24
CA PHE A 446 -7.04 0.67 12.58
C PHE A 446 -7.09 1.97 13.38
N SER A 447 -7.69 1.94 14.58
CA SER A 447 -7.79 3.10 15.47
C SER A 447 -6.70 3.11 16.54
N LYS A 448 -6.46 4.27 17.17
CA LYS A 448 -5.47 4.49 18.25
C LYS A 448 -4.03 4.20 17.82
N LEU A 449 -3.63 4.78 16.69
CA LEU A 449 -2.28 4.70 16.13
C LEU A 449 -1.42 5.89 16.57
N ASP A 450 -0.11 5.69 16.69
CA ASP A 450 0.87 6.75 17.00
C ASP A 450 1.51 7.32 15.72
N LEU A 451 1.59 6.49 14.67
CA LEU A 451 2.18 6.82 13.38
C LEU A 451 1.36 6.18 12.25
N ILE A 452 1.05 6.96 11.22
CA ILE A 452 0.61 6.46 9.91
C ILE A 452 1.65 6.85 8.87
N SER A 453 2.03 5.89 8.03
CA SER A 453 2.80 6.09 6.81
C SER A 453 1.87 5.81 5.63
N CYS A 454 1.60 6.82 4.80
CA CYS A 454 0.79 6.67 3.59
C CYS A 454 1.55 7.32 2.44
N ARG A 455 2.41 6.55 1.78
CA ARG A 455 3.46 7.11 0.91
C ARG A 455 3.35 6.58 -0.51
N ASN A 456 3.39 7.50 -1.47
CA ASN A 456 3.30 7.21 -2.90
C ASN A 456 1.99 6.49 -3.29
N LEU A 457 0.94 6.60 -2.50
CA LEU A 457 -0.40 6.03 -2.74
C LEU A 457 -1.42 7.12 -3.15
N LEU A 458 -1.38 8.28 -2.49
CA LEU A 458 -2.28 9.40 -2.74
C LEU A 458 -2.06 9.97 -4.15
N ILE A 459 -0.86 9.81 -4.73
CA ILE A 459 -0.55 10.21 -6.11
C ILE A 459 -1.44 9.56 -7.18
N TYR A 460 -2.07 8.41 -6.93
CA TYR A 460 -2.89 7.70 -7.94
C TYR A 460 -4.40 8.01 -7.88
N ILE A 461 -4.87 8.56 -6.75
CA ILE A 461 -6.30 8.79 -6.49
C ILE A 461 -6.74 10.25 -6.68
N GLY A 462 -8.03 10.46 -6.95
CA GLY A 462 -8.65 11.78 -7.12
C GLY A 462 -8.77 12.58 -5.82
N SER A 463 -8.98 13.90 -5.94
CA SER A 463 -9.01 14.85 -4.82
C SER A 463 -10.00 14.50 -3.71
N ASP A 464 -11.16 13.96 -4.09
CA ASP A 464 -12.26 13.72 -3.15
C ASP A 464 -11.98 12.48 -2.30
N LEU A 465 -11.35 11.48 -2.92
CA LEU A 465 -10.85 10.30 -2.22
C LEU A 465 -9.62 10.63 -1.36
N GLN A 466 -8.69 11.47 -1.85
CA GLN A 466 -7.60 11.99 -1.00
C GLN A 466 -8.17 12.68 0.25
N LYS A 467 -9.18 13.52 0.10
CA LYS A 467 -9.86 14.19 1.22
C LYS A 467 -10.49 13.20 2.20
N LYS A 468 -11.18 12.16 1.72
CA LYS A 468 -11.71 11.06 2.55
C LYS A 468 -10.59 10.39 3.36
N LEU A 469 -9.47 10.03 2.72
CA LEU A 469 -8.36 9.34 3.39
C LEU A 469 -7.65 10.23 4.43
N ILE A 470 -7.45 11.52 4.17
CA ILE A 470 -6.82 12.43 5.15
C ILE A 470 -7.69 12.60 6.41
N SER A 471 -9.02 12.70 6.29
CA SER A 471 -9.91 12.69 7.47
C SER A 471 -9.92 11.33 8.18
N LEU A 472 -9.85 10.22 7.45
CA LEU A 472 -9.72 8.86 8.02
C LEU A 472 -8.41 8.69 8.81
N PHE A 473 -7.29 9.22 8.32
CA PHE A 473 -6.01 9.17 9.02
C PHE A 473 -5.99 10.02 10.30
N HIS A 474 -6.63 11.20 10.30
CA HIS A 474 -6.80 12.00 11.52
C HIS A 474 -7.63 11.26 12.58
N TYR A 475 -8.74 10.62 12.17
CA TYR A 475 -9.56 9.79 13.06
C TYR A 475 -8.81 8.57 13.63
N ALA A 476 -7.97 7.93 12.80
CA ALA A 476 -7.20 6.73 13.18
C ALA A 476 -6.06 7.02 14.18
N LEU A 477 -5.47 8.22 14.12
CA LEU A 477 -4.37 8.64 14.98
C LEU A 477 -4.82 9.05 16.40
N ASN A 478 -4.00 8.69 17.38
CA ASN A 478 -4.04 9.26 18.73
C ASN A 478 -3.85 10.79 18.68
N PRO A 479 -4.32 11.54 19.70
CA PRO A 479 -3.90 12.93 19.88
C PRO A 479 -2.37 13.04 19.86
N ASN A 480 -1.85 14.12 19.28
CA ASN A 480 -0.42 14.34 19.02
C ASN A 480 0.30 13.27 18.15
N GLY A 481 -0.41 12.27 17.60
CA GLY A 481 0.13 11.26 16.69
C GLY A 481 0.55 11.81 15.33
N PHE A 482 1.33 11.05 14.57
CA PHE A 482 2.06 11.52 13.40
C PHE A 482 1.59 10.90 12.08
N LEU A 483 1.61 11.68 11.00
CA LEU A 483 1.33 11.24 9.63
C LEU A 483 2.53 11.56 8.73
N LEU A 484 3.10 10.55 8.07
CA LEU A 484 4.14 10.67 7.06
C LEU A 484 3.53 10.38 5.68
N LEU A 485 3.78 11.28 4.72
CA LEU A 485 3.36 11.12 3.31
C LEU A 485 4.58 11.01 2.38
N GLY A 486 4.38 10.60 1.13
CA GLY A 486 5.44 10.58 0.11
C GLY A 486 5.84 11.99 -0.32
N THR A 487 7.07 12.16 -0.80
CA THR A 487 7.67 13.48 -1.11
C THR A 487 6.91 14.34 -2.12
N SER A 488 6.09 13.74 -3.00
CA SER A 488 5.20 14.45 -3.94
C SER A 488 3.82 14.80 -3.37
N GLU A 489 3.48 14.35 -2.18
CA GLU A 489 2.11 14.34 -1.62
C GLU A 489 1.91 15.45 -0.57
N THR A 490 0.66 15.74 -0.19
CA THR A 490 0.32 16.66 0.91
C THR A 490 -1.03 16.28 1.52
N VAL A 491 -1.32 16.79 2.72
CA VAL A 491 -2.67 16.73 3.33
C VAL A 491 -3.73 17.56 2.57
N GLY A 492 -3.35 18.36 1.57
CA GLY A 492 -4.27 19.16 0.74
C GLY A 492 -5.19 20.07 1.57
N GLN A 493 -6.51 19.92 1.36
CA GLN A 493 -7.55 20.63 2.12
C GLN A 493 -7.60 20.24 3.61
N GLY A 494 -6.98 19.13 4.01
CA GLY A 494 -6.86 18.69 5.41
C GLY A 494 -5.77 19.43 6.21
N SER A 495 -5.24 20.55 5.70
CA SER A 495 -4.28 21.40 6.43
C SER A 495 -4.84 21.96 7.74
N GLU A 496 -6.16 22.03 7.89
CA GLU A 496 -6.83 22.38 9.15
C GLU A 496 -6.67 21.29 10.21
N LEU A 497 -6.61 20.01 9.81
CA LEU A 497 -6.51 18.82 10.69
C LEU A 497 -5.08 18.49 11.16
N PHE A 498 -4.06 19.00 10.47
CA PHE A 498 -2.65 18.66 10.72
C PHE A 498 -1.75 19.89 10.87
N VAL A 499 -0.72 19.80 11.73
CA VAL A 499 0.45 20.68 11.72
C VAL A 499 1.52 20.04 10.85
N SER A 500 2.16 20.81 9.97
CA SER A 500 3.34 20.36 9.24
C SER A 500 4.59 20.51 10.11
N LEU A 501 5.14 19.40 10.62
CA LEU A 501 6.43 19.40 11.33
C LEU A 501 7.59 19.65 10.37
N ASN A 502 7.62 18.95 9.23
CA ASN A 502 8.66 19.13 8.22
C ASN A 502 8.06 19.09 6.81
N ARG A 503 8.12 20.23 6.10
CA ARG A 503 7.55 20.41 4.76
C ARG A 503 8.31 19.66 3.65
N LYS A 504 9.60 19.36 3.84
CA LYS A 504 10.42 18.60 2.86
C LYS A 504 10.20 17.10 3.02
N ALA A 505 10.23 16.61 4.26
CA ALA A 505 9.99 15.21 4.60
C ALA A 505 8.51 14.81 4.63
N LYS A 506 7.58 15.76 4.41
CA LYS A 506 6.11 15.55 4.43
C LYS A 506 5.62 14.89 5.72
N LEU A 507 6.20 15.33 6.83
CA LEU A 507 5.92 14.83 8.16
C LEU A 507 4.99 15.80 8.89
N TYR A 508 3.86 15.26 9.36
CA TYR A 508 2.75 15.99 9.95
C TYR A 508 2.42 15.46 11.35
N GLN A 509 1.84 16.30 12.19
CA GLN A 509 1.28 15.94 13.48
C GLN A 509 -0.21 16.22 13.51
N ARG A 510 -1.01 15.30 14.04
CA ARG A 510 -2.46 15.46 14.22
C ARG A 510 -2.73 16.61 15.20
N LYS A 511 -3.64 17.52 14.85
CA LYS A 511 -4.16 18.52 15.79
C LYS A 511 -5.27 17.94 16.66
N GLU A 512 -5.43 18.50 17.85
CA GLU A 512 -6.63 18.33 18.65
C GLU A 512 -7.72 19.30 18.15
N ASP A 513 -8.93 18.78 17.93
CA ASP A 513 -10.03 19.57 17.37
C ASP A 513 -10.74 20.35 18.48
N PHE A 514 -10.56 21.68 18.52
CA PHE A 514 -11.36 22.55 19.39
C PHE A 514 -12.84 22.70 18.94
N HIS A 515 -13.19 22.18 17.76
CA HIS A 515 -14.55 22.13 17.23
C HIS A 515 -14.80 20.77 16.55
N GLY A 516 -15.72 19.97 17.08
CA GLY A 516 -16.03 18.60 16.61
C GLY A 516 -16.77 18.50 15.27
N ALA A 517 -16.44 19.35 14.30
CA ALA A 517 -17.21 19.59 13.07
C ALA A 517 -17.11 18.48 12.00
N GLN A 518 -16.29 17.44 12.19
CA GLN A 518 -16.13 16.35 11.21
C GLN A 518 -16.69 14.98 11.67
N HIS A 519 -17.14 14.82 12.92
CA HIS A 519 -17.71 13.54 13.39
C HIS A 519 -18.99 13.12 12.66
N THR A 520 -19.74 14.07 12.08
CA THR A 520 -20.93 13.81 11.26
C THR A 520 -20.64 13.18 9.90
N ALA A 521 -19.43 13.30 9.36
CA ALA A 521 -19.11 12.79 8.02
C ALA A 521 -19.10 11.25 7.94
N LEU A 522 -18.65 10.57 9.00
CA LEU A 522 -18.47 9.11 8.99
C LEU A 522 -19.78 8.31 8.96
N GLY A 523 -20.88 8.88 9.47
CA GLY A 523 -22.21 8.26 9.38
C GLY A 523 -22.76 8.14 7.95
N GLN A 524 -22.12 8.77 6.96
CA GLN A 524 -22.46 8.68 5.54
C GLN A 524 -21.41 7.93 4.71
N LEU A 525 -20.34 7.39 5.34
CA LEU A 525 -19.18 6.80 4.64
C LEU A 525 -19.09 5.27 4.73
N LEU A 526 -19.99 4.62 5.48
CA LEU A 526 -20.25 3.19 5.37
C LEU A 526 -21.34 2.95 4.30
N PRO A 527 -21.24 1.92 3.44
CA PRO A 527 -22.31 1.58 2.51
C PRO A 527 -23.59 1.18 3.28
N PRO A 528 -24.78 1.64 2.86
CA PRO A 528 -26.02 1.08 3.38
C PRO A 528 -26.11 -0.39 2.98
N LEU A 529 -26.26 -1.28 3.96
CA LEU A 529 -26.70 -2.66 3.70
C LEU A 529 -28.07 -2.61 3.03
N ASN A 530 -28.22 -3.30 1.90
CA ASN A 530 -29.38 -3.18 1.01
C ASN A 530 -30.71 -3.38 1.75
N GLN A 531 -31.44 -2.29 1.97
CA GLN A 531 -32.87 -2.32 2.28
C GLN A 531 -33.66 -1.72 1.12
N THR A 532 -34.47 -2.55 0.48
CA THR A 532 -35.37 -2.16 -0.60
C THR A 532 -36.61 -1.49 -0.03
N GLY A 533 -36.75 -0.17 -0.14
CA GLY A 533 -38.00 0.49 0.22
C GLY A 533 -38.01 2.02 0.14
N VAL A 534 -39.06 2.55 -0.51
CA VAL A 534 -39.67 3.88 -0.28
C VAL A 534 -38.78 5.13 -0.42
N ARG A 535 -39.06 5.92 -1.46
CA ARG A 535 -38.65 7.34 -1.56
C ARG A 535 -39.38 8.17 -0.51
N TYR A 536 -38.70 9.16 0.08
CA TYR A 536 -39.33 10.44 0.44
C TYR A 536 -38.46 11.62 -0.01
N GLN A 537 -39.11 12.77 -0.27
CA GLN A 537 -38.46 13.95 -0.84
C GLN A 537 -37.96 14.94 0.21
N GLN A 538 -37.12 15.87 -0.24
CA GLN A 538 -36.47 16.93 0.53
C GLN A 538 -37.47 17.85 1.25
N THR A 539 -37.01 18.43 2.36
CA THR A 539 -37.14 19.88 2.60
C THR A 539 -35.93 20.40 3.35
N ILE A 540 -35.58 21.67 3.11
CA ILE A 540 -34.49 22.38 3.81
C ILE A 540 -35.10 23.20 4.94
N GLY A 541 -34.52 23.12 6.14
CA GLY A 541 -34.90 23.95 7.28
C GLY A 541 -33.68 24.33 8.12
N GLN A 542 -33.42 25.62 8.27
CA GLN A 542 -32.40 26.12 9.20
C GLN A 542 -32.94 26.12 10.63
N ALA A 543 -32.18 25.57 11.57
CA ALA A 543 -32.42 25.78 13.00
C ALA A 543 -31.08 25.82 13.74
N VAL A 544 -30.86 26.89 14.51
CA VAL A 544 -29.76 26.96 15.48
C VAL A 544 -30.16 26.11 16.68
N GLY A 545 -29.34 25.12 17.05
CA GLY A 545 -29.66 24.14 18.08
C GLY A 545 -28.47 23.81 18.97
N THR A 546 -28.75 23.55 20.25
CA THR A 546 -27.77 23.21 21.28
C THR A 546 -27.09 21.85 21.02
N GLY A 547 -25.86 21.71 21.52
CA GLY A 547 -25.05 20.50 21.32
C GLY A 547 -25.72 19.23 21.87
N LYS A 548 -25.73 18.17 21.05
CA LYS A 548 -26.31 16.86 21.39
C LYS A 548 -25.19 15.90 21.80
N LEU A 549 -25.42 15.12 22.86
CA LEU A 549 -24.55 14.02 23.27
C LEU A 549 -24.69 12.84 22.29
N SER A 550 -23.58 12.20 21.95
CA SER A 550 -23.56 10.96 21.16
C SER A 550 -23.97 9.74 21.98
N LEU A 551 -24.41 8.66 21.32
CA LEU A 551 -24.72 7.37 21.97
C LEU A 551 -23.50 6.80 22.74
N ARG A 552 -22.28 7.12 22.29
CA ARG A 552 -21.05 6.75 22.99
C ARG A 552 -20.89 7.53 24.28
N GLU A 553 -21.03 8.86 24.26
CA GLU A 553 -20.96 9.69 25.48
C GLU A 553 -22.09 9.36 26.45
N LEU A 554 -23.30 9.08 25.95
CA LEU A 554 -24.44 8.60 26.74
C LEU A 554 -24.08 7.29 27.48
N THR A 555 -23.44 6.34 26.78
CA THR A 555 -23.04 5.06 27.36
C THR A 555 -21.85 5.21 28.33
N GLU A 556 -20.82 5.97 27.95
CA GLU A 556 -19.65 6.23 28.78
C GLU A 556 -20.02 7.03 30.04
N GLN A 557 -20.94 8.00 29.98
CA GLN A 557 -21.49 8.68 31.16
C GLN A 557 -22.33 7.75 32.05
N THR A 558 -23.14 6.88 31.46
CA THR A 558 -23.97 5.93 32.25
C THR A 558 -23.11 4.86 32.92
N LEU A 559 -22.03 4.40 32.26
CA LEU A 559 -21.03 3.50 32.83
C LEU A 559 -20.14 4.21 33.87
N LEU A 560 -19.81 5.49 33.71
CA LEU A 560 -19.05 6.24 34.73
C LEU A 560 -19.78 6.36 36.09
N GLN A 561 -21.08 6.06 36.15
CA GLN A 561 -21.85 5.98 37.40
C GLN A 561 -21.72 4.64 38.15
N GLN A 562 -21.21 3.58 37.52
CA GLN A 562 -21.08 2.24 38.12
C GLN A 562 -19.77 1.60 37.64
N VAL A 563 -18.88 1.20 38.56
CA VAL A 563 -17.51 0.75 38.24
C VAL A 563 -17.48 -0.67 37.62
N ALA A 564 -18.11 -0.80 36.46
CA ALA A 564 -18.42 -2.06 35.79
C ALA A 564 -17.59 -2.19 34.49
N PRO A 565 -16.82 -3.29 34.31
CA PRO A 565 -15.83 -3.38 33.24
C PRO A 565 -16.40 -3.85 31.89
N THR A 566 -17.68 -4.23 31.79
CA THR A 566 -18.28 -4.81 30.56
C THR A 566 -19.79 -4.59 30.49
N GLY A 567 -20.29 -4.24 29.31
CA GLY A 567 -21.72 -3.97 29.06
C GLY A 567 -22.05 -3.74 27.59
N ALA A 568 -23.35 -3.55 27.30
CA ALA A 568 -23.89 -3.37 25.96
C ALA A 568 -25.10 -2.41 25.99
N LEU A 569 -25.13 -1.43 25.08
CA LEU A 569 -26.31 -0.61 24.84
C LEU A 569 -27.17 -1.27 23.77
N VAL A 570 -28.46 -1.46 24.04
CA VAL A 570 -29.43 -2.09 23.13
C VAL A 570 -30.71 -1.25 22.96
N ASN A 571 -31.44 -1.49 21.88
CA ASN A 571 -32.83 -1.06 21.74
C ASN A 571 -33.80 -1.97 22.53
N SER A 572 -35.10 -1.68 22.45
CA SER A 572 -36.19 -2.48 23.06
C SER A 572 -36.27 -3.94 22.59
N GLN A 573 -35.70 -4.27 21.42
CA GLN A 573 -35.69 -5.62 20.83
C GLN A 573 -34.41 -6.42 21.17
N GLY A 574 -33.44 -5.80 21.85
CA GLY A 574 -32.14 -6.41 22.16
C GLY A 574 -31.08 -6.25 21.06
N ASP A 575 -31.31 -5.44 20.03
CA ASP A 575 -30.31 -5.17 19.00
C ASP A 575 -29.22 -4.25 19.55
N VAL A 576 -27.97 -4.63 19.31
CA VAL A 576 -26.77 -4.02 19.86
C VAL A 576 -26.44 -2.72 19.12
N LEU A 577 -26.50 -1.61 19.85
CA LEU A 577 -26.12 -0.28 19.36
C LEU A 577 -24.66 0.04 19.72
N TYR A 578 -24.15 -0.50 20.82
CA TYR A 578 -22.76 -0.32 21.26
C TYR A 578 -22.34 -1.44 22.24
N LEU A 579 -21.08 -1.87 22.18
CA LEU A 579 -20.48 -2.83 23.12
C LEU A 579 -19.31 -2.18 23.87
N HIS A 580 -19.20 -2.46 25.16
CA HIS A 580 -18.14 -1.99 26.04
C HIS A 580 -17.48 -3.15 26.79
N GLY A 581 -16.16 -3.12 26.96
CA GLY A 581 -15.41 -4.15 27.68
C GLY A 581 -15.18 -5.44 26.90
N ARG A 582 -15.01 -6.56 27.62
CA ARG A 582 -14.68 -7.89 27.07
C ARG A 582 -15.91 -8.81 27.02
N THR A 583 -16.92 -8.40 26.26
CA THR A 583 -18.20 -9.12 26.14
C THR A 583 -18.09 -10.56 25.63
N GLY A 584 -17.01 -10.92 24.91
CA GLY A 584 -16.78 -12.25 24.35
C GLY A 584 -16.65 -13.42 25.35
N MET A 585 -16.62 -13.15 26.66
CA MET A 585 -16.80 -14.20 27.68
C MET A 585 -18.26 -14.66 27.79
N TYR A 586 -19.21 -13.78 27.51
CA TYR A 586 -20.64 -13.94 27.78
C TYR A 586 -21.52 -13.94 26.51
N LEU A 587 -21.01 -13.33 25.43
CA LEU A 587 -21.68 -13.21 24.14
C LEU A 587 -20.82 -13.84 23.03
N GLU A 588 -21.40 -14.72 22.21
CA GLU A 588 -20.77 -15.30 21.03
C GLU A 588 -21.76 -15.39 19.86
N PRO A 589 -21.34 -15.18 18.60
CA PRO A 589 -22.23 -15.41 17.45
C PRO A 589 -22.54 -16.92 17.30
N PRO A 590 -23.81 -17.33 17.15
CA PRO A 590 -24.14 -18.73 16.94
C PRO A 590 -23.64 -19.21 15.56
N PRO A 591 -23.15 -20.46 15.47
CA PRO A 591 -22.51 -20.97 14.25
C PRO A 591 -23.50 -21.05 13.07
N GLY A 592 -23.03 -20.68 11.88
CA GLY A 592 -23.78 -20.78 10.62
C GLY A 592 -24.65 -19.58 10.25
N LEU A 593 -24.76 -18.55 11.10
CA LEU A 593 -25.57 -17.35 10.83
C LEU A 593 -24.69 -16.09 10.72
N THR A 594 -24.71 -15.44 9.55
CA THR A 594 -23.95 -14.21 9.26
C THR A 594 -24.77 -12.96 9.51
N GLY A 595 -24.20 -11.97 10.22
CA GLY A 595 -24.81 -10.64 10.37
C GLY A 595 -25.75 -10.47 11.57
N ILE A 596 -25.72 -11.38 12.55
CA ILE A 596 -26.47 -11.22 13.82
C ILE A 596 -25.91 -10.03 14.60
N ASN A 597 -26.82 -9.14 15.00
CA ASN A 597 -26.53 -7.99 15.87
C ASN A 597 -27.44 -7.97 17.12
N ASN A 598 -28.07 -9.08 17.48
CA ASN A 598 -29.04 -9.15 18.59
C ASN A 598 -28.48 -9.89 19.81
N ILE A 599 -28.49 -9.24 20.97
CA ILE A 599 -27.83 -9.73 22.19
C ILE A 599 -28.46 -11.03 22.73
N LEU A 600 -29.77 -11.23 22.51
CA LEU A 600 -30.49 -12.42 22.95
C LEU A 600 -30.16 -13.66 22.11
N GLN A 601 -29.67 -13.45 20.89
CA GLN A 601 -29.16 -14.51 20.02
C GLN A 601 -27.67 -14.80 20.28
N MET A 602 -26.92 -13.79 20.73
CA MET A 602 -25.50 -13.91 21.08
C MET A 602 -25.25 -14.45 22.50
N ALA A 603 -26.25 -14.40 23.40
CA ALA A 603 -26.07 -14.81 24.79
C ALA A 603 -25.73 -16.30 24.95
N ARG A 604 -24.61 -16.57 25.64
CA ARG A 604 -24.12 -17.92 25.92
C ARG A 604 -25.05 -18.76 26.79
N GLU A 605 -24.81 -20.07 26.79
CA GLU A 605 -25.47 -21.05 27.64
C GLU A 605 -25.40 -20.62 29.12
N GLY A 606 -26.56 -20.58 29.80
CA GLY A 606 -26.69 -20.08 31.17
C GLY A 606 -26.87 -18.56 31.33
N LEU A 607 -26.84 -17.77 30.24
CA LEU A 607 -27.23 -16.35 30.27
C LEU A 607 -28.52 -16.06 29.49
N ARG A 608 -28.77 -16.78 28.39
CA ARG A 608 -29.79 -16.43 27.39
C ARG A 608 -31.23 -16.31 27.94
N GLN A 609 -31.64 -17.19 28.85
CA GLN A 609 -33.00 -17.20 29.40
C GLN A 609 -33.22 -15.99 30.31
N ASP A 610 -32.37 -15.81 31.31
CA ASP A 610 -32.44 -14.69 32.27
C ASP A 610 -32.24 -13.34 31.58
N LEU A 611 -31.36 -13.24 30.58
CA LEU A 611 -31.19 -12.03 29.77
C LEU A 611 -32.48 -11.65 29.02
N THR A 612 -33.15 -12.64 28.42
CA THR A 612 -34.42 -12.42 27.70
C THR A 612 -35.52 -11.97 28.67
N MET A 613 -35.66 -12.66 29.80
CA MET A 613 -36.66 -12.34 30.84
C MET A 613 -36.39 -10.97 31.47
N ALA A 614 -35.15 -10.67 31.82
CA ALA A 614 -34.76 -9.39 32.42
C ALA A 614 -34.93 -8.23 31.44
N LEU A 615 -34.60 -8.39 30.16
CA LEU A 615 -34.77 -7.34 29.17
C LEU A 615 -36.26 -7.07 28.92
N HIS A 616 -37.08 -8.11 28.73
CA HIS A 616 -38.52 -7.94 28.55
C HIS A 616 -39.18 -7.30 29.79
N LYS A 617 -38.73 -7.65 31.00
CA LYS A 617 -39.16 -7.02 32.26
C LYS A 617 -38.76 -5.53 32.31
N ALA A 618 -37.50 -5.20 31.99
CA ALA A 618 -37.02 -3.82 31.95
C ALA A 618 -37.75 -2.97 30.89
N VAL A 619 -38.08 -3.56 29.73
CA VAL A 619 -38.88 -2.92 28.68
C VAL A 619 -40.31 -2.64 29.15
N ARG A 620 -40.99 -3.64 29.73
CA ARG A 620 -42.39 -3.54 30.19
C ARG A 620 -42.56 -2.63 31.41
N GLN A 621 -41.63 -2.64 32.36
CA GLN A 621 -41.73 -1.90 33.63
C GLN A 621 -40.98 -0.56 33.63
N LYS A 622 -40.01 -0.36 32.73
CA LYS A 622 -39.13 0.83 32.68
C LYS A 622 -38.37 1.09 33.99
N GLU A 623 -38.04 0.02 34.71
CA GLU A 623 -37.24 0.02 35.94
C GLU A 623 -35.91 -0.75 35.73
N ILE A 624 -35.00 -0.63 36.70
CA ILE A 624 -33.74 -1.38 36.69
C ILE A 624 -34.01 -2.81 37.15
N VAL A 625 -33.57 -3.79 36.36
CA VAL A 625 -33.66 -5.22 36.68
C VAL A 625 -32.28 -5.76 37.01
N HIS A 626 -32.17 -6.43 38.16
CA HIS A 626 -30.95 -7.11 38.62
C HIS A 626 -31.19 -8.61 38.75
N CYS A 627 -30.25 -9.42 38.27
CA CYS A 627 -30.22 -10.88 38.41
C CYS A 627 -28.81 -11.29 38.86
N THR A 628 -28.68 -11.95 40.01
CA THR A 628 -27.39 -12.23 40.64
C THR A 628 -27.00 -13.72 40.56
N GLY A 629 -25.70 -13.99 40.46
CA GLY A 629 -25.15 -15.35 40.52
C GLY A 629 -25.46 -16.26 39.33
N LEU A 630 -25.83 -15.70 38.16
CA LEU A 630 -26.13 -16.46 36.94
C LEU A 630 -24.91 -17.28 36.51
N ARG A 631 -25.10 -18.58 36.23
CA ARG A 631 -24.01 -19.50 35.86
C ARG A 631 -23.84 -19.54 34.34
N VAL A 632 -23.00 -18.65 33.81
CA VAL A 632 -22.71 -18.55 32.38
C VAL A 632 -21.55 -19.48 32.01
N LYS A 633 -21.71 -20.24 30.92
CA LYS A 633 -20.69 -21.14 30.39
C LYS A 633 -19.57 -20.36 29.68
N THR A 634 -18.33 -20.55 30.10
CA THR A 634 -17.18 -19.72 29.74
C THR A 634 -15.99 -20.58 29.27
N ASN A 635 -15.90 -20.81 27.96
CA ASN A 635 -14.76 -21.47 27.28
C ASN A 635 -14.29 -22.83 27.86
N GLY A 636 -15.17 -23.55 28.57
CA GLY A 636 -14.90 -24.86 29.17
C GLY A 636 -15.56 -25.03 30.53
N ASP A 637 -15.56 -23.97 31.33
CA ASP A 637 -16.07 -23.92 32.71
C ASP A 637 -17.38 -23.12 32.82
N TYR A 638 -17.82 -22.86 34.06
CA TYR A 638 -18.96 -21.97 34.37
C TYR A 638 -18.54 -20.87 35.34
N THR A 639 -18.70 -19.62 34.93
CA THR A 639 -18.47 -18.42 35.76
C THR A 639 -19.79 -17.93 36.36
N GLN A 640 -19.78 -17.39 37.59
CA GLN A 640 -20.92 -16.67 38.14
C GLN A 640 -20.89 -15.20 37.73
N VAL A 641 -22.02 -14.70 37.22
CA VAL A 641 -22.15 -13.35 36.66
C VAL A 641 -23.38 -12.67 37.27
N ASN A 642 -23.24 -11.40 37.63
CA ASN A 642 -24.36 -10.53 37.93
C ASN A 642 -24.76 -9.78 36.67
N LEU A 643 -26.03 -9.88 36.29
CA LEU A 643 -26.65 -9.15 35.19
C LEU A 643 -27.43 -7.96 35.76
N THR A 644 -27.19 -6.78 35.22
CA THR A 644 -28.02 -5.59 35.46
C THR A 644 -28.50 -5.03 34.13
N ILE A 645 -29.79 -4.72 34.02
CA ILE A 645 -30.38 -4.04 32.86
C ILE A 645 -31.06 -2.77 33.35
N ARG A 646 -30.63 -1.61 32.87
CA ARG A 646 -31.21 -0.31 33.23
C ARG A 646 -31.70 0.44 31.99
N PRO A 647 -32.91 1.04 32.02
CA PRO A 647 -33.31 1.99 30.98
C PRO A 647 -32.37 3.20 31.01
N VAL A 648 -32.05 3.73 29.83
CA VAL A 648 -31.21 4.92 29.66
C VAL A 648 -32.12 6.10 29.32
N LEU A 649 -32.11 7.13 30.17
CA LEU A 649 -32.93 8.32 29.99
C LEU A 649 -32.38 9.18 28.84
N THR A 650 -32.98 9.04 27.66
CA THR A 650 -32.75 9.92 26.52
C THR A 650 -33.31 11.32 26.83
N GLY A 651 -32.41 12.30 26.98
CA GLY A 651 -32.81 13.71 27.12
C GLY A 651 -33.52 14.23 25.86
N PRO A 652 -34.34 15.30 25.98
CA PRO A 652 -35.12 15.85 24.87
C PRO A 652 -34.20 16.43 23.78
N GLY A 653 -33.86 15.61 22.79
CA GLY A 653 -32.89 15.93 21.74
C GLY A 653 -32.15 14.73 21.14
N ALA A 654 -32.16 13.57 21.81
CA ALA A 654 -31.65 12.31 21.25
C ALA A 654 -32.43 11.89 19.98
N THR A 655 -31.75 11.25 19.03
CA THR A 655 -32.31 10.88 17.71
C THR A 655 -32.70 9.40 17.61
N THR A 656 -33.09 8.80 18.74
CA THR A 656 -33.64 7.44 18.82
C THR A 656 -35.08 7.55 19.27
N GLU A 657 -36.03 7.17 18.41
CA GLU A 657 -37.46 7.15 18.73
C GLU A 657 -37.80 5.98 19.67
N ASP A 658 -36.99 4.91 19.65
CA ASP A 658 -37.07 3.78 20.57
C ASP A 658 -36.40 4.04 21.93
N PRO A 659 -36.95 3.48 23.04
CA PRO A 659 -36.30 3.49 24.34
C PRO A 659 -35.06 2.59 24.36
N LEU A 660 -34.01 3.05 25.05
CA LEU A 660 -32.70 2.41 25.11
C LEU A 660 -32.44 1.77 26.47
N TYR A 661 -31.71 0.64 26.47
CA TYR A 661 -31.38 -0.12 27.67
C TYR A 661 -29.88 -0.42 27.70
N LEU A 662 -29.25 -0.17 28.85
CA LEU A 662 -27.87 -0.55 29.11
C LEU A 662 -27.85 -1.85 29.92
N ILE A 663 -27.24 -2.86 29.32
CA ILE A 663 -26.99 -4.18 29.89
C ILE A 663 -25.57 -4.17 30.45
N ILE A 664 -25.38 -4.62 31.69
CA ILE A 664 -24.11 -4.65 32.42
C ILE A 664 -23.89 -6.08 32.92
N LEU A 665 -22.66 -6.59 32.77
CA LEU A 665 -22.27 -7.94 33.15
C LEU A 665 -21.02 -7.88 34.04
N GLU A 666 -21.18 -8.24 35.31
CA GLU A 666 -20.14 -8.20 36.33
C GLU A 666 -19.77 -9.62 36.79
N GLU A 667 -18.49 -9.95 36.74
CA GLU A 667 -17.97 -11.25 37.19
C GLU A 667 -17.95 -11.31 38.74
N VAL A 668 -18.59 -12.33 39.30
CA VAL A 668 -18.54 -12.59 40.75
C VAL A 668 -17.29 -13.41 41.04
N ALA A 669 -16.27 -12.77 41.62
CA ALA A 669 -15.07 -13.47 42.05
C ALA A 669 -15.43 -14.60 43.04
N PRO A 670 -14.93 -15.83 42.84
CA PRO A 670 -15.28 -16.96 43.69
C PRO A 670 -14.82 -16.69 45.13
N LEU A 671 -15.77 -16.74 46.07
CA LEU A 671 -15.47 -16.68 47.50
C LEU A 671 -14.52 -17.83 47.84
N LYS A 672 -13.34 -17.49 48.36
CA LYS A 672 -12.45 -18.51 48.95
C LYS A 672 -13.22 -19.24 50.05
N PRO A 673 -13.18 -20.58 50.11
CA PRO A 673 -13.57 -21.27 51.33
C PRO A 673 -12.65 -20.80 52.47
N PRO A 674 -13.16 -20.68 53.72
CA PRO A 674 -12.31 -20.35 54.86
C PRO A 674 -11.28 -21.46 55.08
N ASP A 675 -10.06 -21.09 55.47
CA ASP A 675 -9.00 -22.05 55.80
C ASP A 675 -9.49 -22.99 56.93
N GLY A 676 -9.59 -24.28 56.62
CA GLY A 676 -10.21 -25.31 57.47
C GLY A 676 -9.35 -26.55 57.56
N ASP A 677 -9.06 -26.96 58.80
CA ASP A 677 -8.04 -27.96 59.16
C ASP A 677 -8.40 -29.41 58.75
N ASN A 678 -7.39 -30.28 58.69
CA ASN A 678 -7.53 -31.69 58.31
C ASN A 678 -8.15 -32.54 59.44
N SER A 679 -9.41 -32.96 59.29
CA SER A 679 -9.90 -34.20 59.93
C SER A 679 -11.11 -34.81 59.16
N PRO A 680 -11.27 -36.16 59.12
CA PRO A 680 -12.28 -36.81 58.29
C PRO A 680 -13.46 -37.42 59.08
N THR A 681 -14.53 -37.79 58.34
CA THR A 681 -15.71 -38.63 58.74
C THR A 681 -16.68 -38.08 59.79
N SER A 682 -17.98 -38.40 59.79
CA SER A 682 -18.92 -38.75 58.69
C SER A 682 -20.37 -38.50 59.16
N ASP A 683 -21.34 -38.57 58.24
CA ASP A 683 -22.80 -38.72 58.46
C ASP A 683 -23.53 -37.66 59.31
N GLY A 684 -24.26 -36.75 58.65
CA GLY A 684 -25.15 -35.81 59.37
C GLY A 684 -25.97 -34.78 58.58
N VAL A 685 -25.98 -34.77 57.23
CA VAL A 685 -26.47 -33.60 56.45
C VAL A 685 -27.53 -33.92 55.37
N ASP A 686 -28.26 -35.05 55.48
CA ASP A 686 -29.19 -35.52 54.42
C ASP A 686 -30.68 -35.20 54.69
N ARG A 687 -30.97 -34.08 55.38
CA ARG A 687 -32.36 -33.62 55.66
C ARG A 687 -32.65 -32.13 55.45
N LEU A 688 -31.63 -31.30 55.23
CA LEU A 688 -31.76 -29.85 55.01
C LEU A 688 -31.64 -29.46 53.53
N THR A 689 -30.89 -30.22 52.76
CA THR A 689 -30.75 -30.08 51.29
C THR A 689 -32.07 -30.40 50.57
N SER A 690 -32.72 -31.50 50.94
CA SER A 690 -33.94 -31.98 50.28
C SER A 690 -35.13 -31.00 50.41
N THR A 691 -35.27 -30.32 51.56
CA THR A 691 -36.34 -29.33 51.76
C THR A 691 -36.15 -28.06 50.92
N VAL A 692 -34.92 -27.57 50.79
CA VAL A 692 -34.59 -26.44 49.91
C VAL A 692 -34.81 -26.81 48.43
N HIS A 693 -34.40 -28.01 48.02
CA HIS A 693 -34.55 -28.46 46.64
C HIS A 693 -36.04 -28.68 46.26
N ILE A 694 -36.85 -29.24 47.16
CA ILE A 694 -38.31 -29.37 46.96
C ILE A 694 -39.01 -28.01 46.91
N ALA A 695 -38.56 -27.02 47.69
CA ALA A 695 -39.09 -25.65 47.60
C ALA A 695 -38.78 -25.01 46.24
N SER A 696 -37.53 -25.13 45.78
CA SER A 696 -37.08 -24.65 44.46
C SER A 696 -37.88 -25.29 43.31
N LEU A 697 -38.03 -26.62 43.30
CA LEU A 697 -38.79 -27.35 42.27
C LEU A 697 -40.29 -26.97 42.24
N ARG A 698 -40.90 -26.69 43.40
CA ARG A 698 -42.28 -26.18 43.47
C ARG A 698 -42.42 -24.77 42.91
N GLN A 699 -41.42 -23.92 43.13
CA GLN A 699 -41.41 -22.55 42.63
C GLN A 699 -41.18 -22.52 41.10
N GLU A 700 -40.36 -23.42 40.56
CA GLU A 700 -40.18 -23.62 39.12
C GLU A 700 -41.44 -24.20 38.44
N LEU A 701 -42.15 -25.12 39.09
CA LEU A 701 -43.43 -25.65 38.60
C LEU A 701 -44.50 -24.55 38.49
N LEU A 702 -44.68 -23.74 39.54
CA LEU A 702 -45.64 -22.62 39.51
C LEU A 702 -45.35 -21.62 38.38
N ALA A 703 -44.07 -21.29 38.14
CA ALA A 703 -43.67 -20.42 37.04
C ALA A 703 -43.93 -21.05 35.66
N LYS A 704 -43.84 -22.38 35.53
CA LYS A 704 -44.20 -23.09 34.28
C LYS A 704 -45.70 -23.16 34.06
N ASP A 705 -46.50 -23.33 35.11
CA ASP A 705 -47.95 -23.32 35.01
C ASP A 705 -48.48 -21.91 34.63
N GLU A 706 -47.97 -20.82 35.24
CA GLU A 706 -48.28 -19.45 34.80
C GLU A 706 -47.89 -19.19 33.33
N TYR A 707 -46.72 -19.67 32.91
CA TYR A 707 -46.27 -19.53 31.52
C TYR A 707 -47.16 -20.31 30.53
N LEU A 708 -47.50 -21.56 30.85
CA LEU A 708 -48.40 -22.38 30.04
C LEU A 708 -49.82 -21.82 30.01
N GLN A 709 -50.30 -21.21 31.10
CA GLN A 709 -51.60 -20.57 31.16
C GLN A 709 -51.63 -19.30 30.28
N THR A 710 -50.62 -18.43 30.41
CA THR A 710 -50.44 -17.23 29.55
C THR A 710 -50.39 -17.60 28.07
N ALA A 711 -49.57 -18.59 27.69
CA ALA A 711 -49.46 -19.04 26.30
C ALA A 711 -50.75 -19.70 25.77
N ASN A 712 -51.57 -20.31 26.63
CA ASN A 712 -52.89 -20.84 26.25
C ASN A 712 -53.98 -19.76 26.13
N GLU A 713 -53.78 -18.58 26.72
CA GLU A 713 -54.66 -17.43 26.55
C GLU A 713 -54.32 -16.69 25.25
N GLU A 714 -53.04 -16.47 24.94
CA GLU A 714 -52.56 -15.93 23.65
C GLU A 714 -52.89 -16.84 22.44
N LEU A 715 -53.05 -18.16 22.66
CA LEU A 715 -53.52 -19.11 21.63
C LEU A 715 -55.05 -19.19 21.47
N LYS A 716 -55.81 -18.41 22.23
CA LYS A 716 -57.29 -18.39 22.19
C LYS A 716 -57.90 -17.02 21.89
N SER A 717 -57.07 -15.98 21.78
CA SER A 717 -57.43 -14.63 21.31
C SER A 717 -57.24 -14.47 19.81
#